data_AF-A0A0E0QT54-F1
#
_entry.id   AF-A0A0E0QT54-F1
#
_cell.length_a   1.000
_cell.length_b   1.000
_cell.length_c   1.000
_cell.angle_alpha   90.00
_cell.angle_beta   90.00
_cell.angle_gamma   90.00
#
_symmetry.space_group_name_H-M   'P 1'
#
loop_
_entity.id
_entity.type
_entity.pdbx_description
1 polymer ?
#
loop_
_entity_poly.entity_id
_entity_poly.type
_entity_poly.pdbx_seq_one_letter_code
_entity_poly.pdbx_strand_id
1 'polypeptide(L)'
;MAAMASPPPPTRVCVTGAGGFIGSWLVKLLLSRGYAVHATLRDPCDPKNAHLKQLDGASEMLSLFKADVLDAGELSAAIAGCEGVFHVASPVPGDKIVDPELEVMAPAVKGTLNVLEVCSSSKKVQKVVVVSSTAAVHYNPNWPPGKPKDESCWSDRKICMEKKEWYSASKVIAEKMALEYAEKKGLNVVTVCPCLVFGPQLQPTVNTSNELLIYITKGGPNVMRNMLLHIVDVRDVAEALILSLGWKPRKLEETLTDSIEYYEKTGILQDAGGRPCLTLHTEVQWWQPEMTPPPPPPRRLVCVTGAGGFIGSWLVKLLLSRGYAVHATVRDPHDPKNAFLKQLENAPENLRLFKADVLDGGSLTAAFAGCEGVFHPATPVPEEKTKEMLDPAVKGTRNVLEACSAAGVQKLVVVSSIGAVCFNPSLPRDRIIDETCWSDKKSCKENENWYCLAKTEAEEMALEYSEKNGLHVITVCPALVLGPTVADCATQHQQQRGPDAIGNTFFPIVDVRDVADALLLVYDKAGPSERYICSQEQMDTKDFLDLMKSMYPNYSYTFKVVDVDTRVGLTSEKLKKLGWKPRKLEETLVDSVESHEKAGLVDDEPCRLPYLYRMTTSTSPPRRRVVCVTGAGGFVGSWLCLDMDPGNLHLFKADELDGDAMTVAFAGCEGVFHIGTPVPKYERVDPQAIGVTDMWWQPEMTPPPPPPRRPVCVTGAGGFTGSWLVKLLLSRGYAVHATLRDPDDPKNAFLKQLENAPENLRLFKADVLDGGSLTAAFAGCEGVFHPATPVPEHKTVDPEKEMLAPAVKGTRNVLEACSAASVQKLVVVSSICAVCFNPSLPRDRLIDETCWSDKKSCKENENWYCLAKTEAEEMALEYSEKNGLHVITVCPGVIFGPLLQTVLLNTSSKVLLYIMKGGPDALSNKFFPIVDVRDVADALLLVYDKAGPSERYICSQEQMDMRDLLDLMKSMYPNYSYTAKVVDVDMTTSVELTSEKLKKLGWKPRKLEETLVDSVESYKKAGFVDDEPCRLPHLYRAPDAQDWTLAPGNLHLFKADELNGDALTVAFTGCEGVFHTGTSVPEDETMLDKKYPSLKKYIFVQ
;
A
#
# COMPACT_ATOMS: atom_id res chain seq x y z
N MET A 1 -8.65 66.09 -3.88
CA MET A 1 -9.34 65.01 -3.14
C MET A 1 -10.26 64.31 -4.13
N ALA A 2 -9.92 63.08 -4.56
CA ALA A 2 -10.88 62.22 -5.23
C ALA A 2 -11.66 61.47 -4.15
N ALA A 3 -12.99 61.54 -4.18
CA ALA A 3 -13.81 60.72 -3.29
C ALA A 3 -13.63 59.26 -3.69
N MET A 4 -13.22 58.40 -2.75
CA MET A 4 -13.24 56.96 -2.97
C MET A 4 -14.69 56.54 -3.18
N ALA A 5 -14.97 55.90 -4.31
CA ALA A 5 -16.29 55.33 -4.56
C ALA A 5 -16.55 54.24 -3.50
N SER A 6 -17.70 54.32 -2.83
CA SER A 6 -18.14 53.29 -1.90
C SER A 6 -18.21 51.92 -2.60
N PRO A 7 -17.82 50.82 -1.93
CA PRO A 7 -17.87 49.49 -2.53
C PRO A 7 -19.29 49.15 -3.00
N PRO A 8 -19.44 48.32 -4.05
CA PRO A 8 -20.75 47.91 -4.53
C PRO A 8 -21.54 47.20 -3.42
N PRO A 9 -22.87 47.39 -3.34
CA PRO A 9 -23.67 46.75 -2.32
C PRO A 9 -23.59 45.22 -2.45
N PRO A 10 -23.55 44.47 -1.35
CA PRO A 10 -23.36 43.03 -1.37
C PRO A 10 -24.54 42.31 -2.04
N THR A 11 -24.21 41.28 -2.83
CA THR A 11 -25.20 40.40 -3.47
C THR A 11 -26.11 39.78 -2.42
N ARG A 12 -27.42 39.84 -2.68
CA ARG A 12 -28.44 39.40 -1.72
C ARG A 12 -29.04 38.06 -2.11
N VAL A 13 -29.18 37.14 -1.15
CA VAL A 13 -29.78 35.82 -1.38
C VAL A 13 -30.83 35.49 -0.31
N CYS A 14 -31.80 34.64 -0.64
CA CYS A 14 -32.79 34.13 0.29
C CYS A 14 -32.50 32.67 0.65
N VAL A 15 -32.52 32.30 1.92
CA VAL A 15 -32.45 30.92 2.42
C VAL A 15 -33.77 30.59 3.11
N THR A 16 -34.54 29.65 2.55
CA THR A 16 -35.75 29.16 3.21
C THR A 16 -35.42 28.07 4.22
N GLY A 17 -36.09 28.05 5.38
CA GLY A 17 -35.84 27.03 6.41
C GLY A 17 -34.50 27.24 7.12
N ALA A 18 -34.09 28.51 7.26
CA ALA A 18 -32.76 28.92 7.69
C ALA A 18 -32.34 28.48 9.11
N GLY A 19 -33.31 28.12 9.97
CA GLY A 19 -33.05 27.62 11.33
C GLY A 19 -32.98 26.09 11.44
N GLY A 20 -33.11 25.37 10.33
CA GLY A 20 -32.86 23.94 10.25
C GLY A 20 -31.38 23.63 10.01
N PHE A 21 -30.96 22.40 10.29
CA PHE A 21 -29.54 21.98 10.31
C PHE A 21 -28.69 22.44 9.10
N ILE A 22 -29.11 22.09 7.87
CA ILE A 22 -28.44 22.52 6.63
C ILE A 22 -28.57 24.04 6.43
N GLY A 23 -29.75 24.60 6.72
CA GLY A 23 -30.06 26.03 6.55
C GLY A 23 -29.14 26.92 7.39
N SER A 24 -28.89 26.55 8.65
CA SER A 24 -28.04 27.32 9.57
C SER A 24 -26.58 27.38 9.10
N TRP A 25 -26.05 26.26 8.62
CA TRP A 25 -24.70 26.20 8.05
C TRP A 25 -24.58 26.96 6.73
N LEU A 26 -25.60 26.87 5.87
CA LEU A 26 -25.67 27.66 4.64
C LEU A 26 -25.69 29.16 4.93
N VAL A 27 -26.49 29.62 5.90
CA VAL A 27 -26.51 31.03 6.34
C VAL A 27 -25.13 31.45 6.84
N LYS A 28 -24.50 30.68 7.73
CA LYS A 28 -23.17 30.97 8.26
C LYS A 28 -22.12 31.11 7.14
N LEU A 29 -22.13 30.19 6.17
CA LEU A 29 -21.15 30.19 5.08
C LEU A 29 -21.40 31.35 4.09
N LEU A 30 -22.66 31.66 3.76
CA LEU A 30 -23.04 32.82 2.95
C LEU A 30 -22.60 34.15 3.59
N LEU A 31 -22.83 34.33 4.90
CA LEU A 31 -22.39 35.52 5.64
C LEU A 31 -20.86 35.66 5.60
N SER A 32 -20.12 34.57 5.83
CA SER A 32 -18.64 34.57 5.75
C SER A 32 -18.10 34.88 4.34
N ARG A 33 -18.91 34.66 3.30
CA ARG A 33 -18.61 34.99 1.89
C ARG A 33 -19.10 36.39 1.48
N GLY A 34 -19.58 37.20 2.41
CA GLY A 34 -20.00 38.58 2.17
C GLY A 34 -21.37 38.73 1.49
N TYR A 35 -22.20 37.69 1.47
CA TYR A 35 -23.58 37.79 0.97
C TYR A 35 -24.50 38.41 2.02
N ALA A 36 -25.42 39.26 1.58
CA ALA A 36 -26.56 39.67 2.40
C ALA A 36 -27.63 38.57 2.37
N VAL A 37 -28.00 38.04 3.53
CA VAL A 37 -28.87 36.86 3.65
C VAL A 37 -30.25 37.25 4.18
N HIS A 38 -31.28 36.98 3.41
CA HIS A 38 -32.66 36.92 3.88
C HIS A 38 -32.95 35.48 4.32
N ALA A 39 -33.27 35.26 5.59
CA ALA A 39 -33.41 33.93 6.19
C ALA A 39 -34.86 33.71 6.63
N THR A 40 -35.57 32.73 6.05
CA THR A 40 -36.96 32.45 6.40
C THR A 40 -37.10 31.42 7.52
N LEU A 41 -37.99 31.71 8.46
CA LEU A 41 -38.29 30.93 9.66
C LEU A 41 -39.81 30.92 9.85
N ARG A 42 -40.40 29.80 10.30
CA ARG A 42 -41.84 29.78 10.67
C ARG A 42 -42.14 30.71 11.86
N ASP A 43 -41.19 30.83 12.77
CA ASP A 43 -41.19 31.81 13.86
C ASP A 43 -39.76 32.30 14.15
N PRO A 44 -39.41 33.55 13.78
CA PRO A 44 -38.12 34.15 14.12
C PRO A 44 -37.86 34.37 15.62
N CYS A 45 -38.88 34.26 16.47
CA CYS A 45 -38.79 34.41 17.92
C CYS A 45 -38.61 33.07 18.67
N ASP A 46 -38.76 31.94 17.99
CA ASP A 46 -38.51 30.61 18.56
C ASP A 46 -37.06 30.51 19.09
N PRO A 47 -36.83 30.14 20.37
CA PRO A 47 -35.51 30.06 20.98
C PRO A 47 -34.50 29.22 20.20
N LYS A 48 -34.92 28.20 19.43
CA LYS A 48 -34.00 27.39 18.62
C LYS A 48 -33.28 28.21 17.55
N ASN A 49 -33.87 29.31 17.09
CA ASN A 49 -33.34 30.18 16.05
C ASN A 49 -32.37 31.26 16.59
N ALA A 50 -32.19 31.36 17.91
CA ALA A 50 -31.36 32.39 18.54
C ALA A 50 -29.90 32.37 18.05
N HIS A 51 -29.37 31.18 17.74
CA HIS A 51 -28.01 30.98 17.23
C HIS A 51 -27.73 31.75 15.92
N LEU A 52 -28.74 31.97 15.06
CA LEU A 52 -28.55 32.68 13.79
C LEU A 52 -28.12 34.14 13.99
N LYS A 53 -28.59 34.79 15.05
CA LYS A 53 -28.20 36.17 15.42
C LYS A 53 -26.80 36.26 16.05
N GLN A 54 -26.21 35.12 16.39
CA GLN A 54 -24.88 35.00 17.01
C GLN A 54 -23.79 34.65 15.98
N LEU A 55 -24.16 34.49 14.70
CA LEU A 55 -23.21 34.23 13.61
C LEU A 55 -22.42 35.50 13.26
N ASP A 56 -21.14 35.33 12.92
CA ASP A 56 -20.28 36.43 12.47
C ASP A 56 -20.89 37.14 11.24
N GLY A 57 -20.95 38.47 11.30
CA GLY A 57 -21.57 39.32 10.28
C GLY A 57 -23.11 39.40 10.32
N ALA A 58 -23.80 38.63 11.17
CA ALA A 58 -25.26 38.59 11.19
C ALA A 58 -25.92 39.95 11.51
N SER A 59 -25.31 40.76 12.38
CA SER A 59 -25.83 42.08 12.77
C SER A 59 -25.92 43.10 11.61
N GLU A 60 -25.13 42.89 10.56
CA GLU A 60 -25.06 43.79 9.40
C GLU A 60 -25.71 43.17 8.16
N MET A 61 -25.62 41.84 8.02
CA MET A 61 -25.87 41.13 6.76
C MET A 61 -27.00 40.10 6.82
N LEU A 62 -27.58 39.81 8.00
CA LEU A 62 -28.68 38.85 8.15
C LEU A 62 -30.02 39.53 8.48
N SER A 63 -31.03 39.27 7.65
CA SER A 63 -32.42 39.67 7.87
C SER A 63 -33.30 38.44 8.07
N LEU A 64 -33.92 38.31 9.26
CA LEU A 64 -34.84 37.21 9.55
C LEU A 64 -36.27 37.55 9.12
N PHE A 65 -36.90 36.68 8.34
CA PHE A 65 -38.28 36.80 7.90
C PHE A 65 -39.13 35.70 8.51
N LYS A 66 -40.31 36.08 9.02
CA LYS A 66 -41.37 35.10 9.28
C LYS A 66 -41.97 34.70 7.94
N ALA A 67 -41.86 33.43 7.56
CA ALA A 67 -42.58 32.90 6.40
C ALA A 67 -42.85 31.38 6.53
N ASP A 68 -44.09 30.98 6.27
CA ASP A 68 -44.43 29.62 5.88
C ASP A 68 -44.22 29.43 4.37
N VAL A 69 -43.72 28.26 3.95
CA VAL A 69 -43.60 27.91 2.53
C VAL A 69 -44.96 27.75 1.84
N LEU A 70 -46.02 27.52 2.61
CA LEU A 70 -47.39 27.43 2.10
C LEU A 70 -48.02 28.81 1.83
N ASP A 71 -47.43 29.91 2.32
CA ASP A 71 -47.88 31.29 2.07
C ASP A 71 -46.95 32.02 1.08
N ALA A 72 -47.42 32.18 -0.16
CA ALA A 72 -46.69 32.88 -1.21
C ALA A 72 -46.50 34.38 -0.94
N GLY A 73 -47.35 35.00 -0.10
CA GLY A 73 -47.23 36.40 0.31
C GLY A 73 -46.06 36.63 1.27
N GLU A 74 -45.95 35.79 2.30
CA GLU A 74 -44.80 35.82 3.23
C GLU A 74 -43.48 35.49 2.50
N LEU A 75 -43.49 34.50 1.60
CA LEU A 75 -42.34 34.19 0.74
C LEU A 75 -41.95 35.36 -0.18
N SER A 76 -42.92 36.07 -0.76
CA SER A 76 -42.67 37.24 -1.62
C SER A 76 -41.96 38.37 -0.87
N ALA A 77 -42.37 38.64 0.38
CA ALA A 77 -41.68 39.61 1.23
C ALA A 77 -40.23 39.20 1.54
N ALA A 78 -39.97 37.91 1.78
CA ALA A 78 -38.62 37.41 2.06
C ALA A 78 -37.71 37.37 0.82
N ILE A 79 -38.24 37.03 -0.36
CA ILE A 79 -37.47 36.94 -1.62
C ILE A 79 -37.26 38.33 -2.27
N ALA A 80 -37.97 39.36 -1.80
CA ALA A 80 -37.90 40.72 -2.32
C ALA A 80 -36.47 41.30 -2.31
N GLY A 81 -35.94 41.53 -3.51
CA GLY A 81 -34.62 42.11 -3.72
C GLY A 81 -33.46 41.11 -3.76
N CYS A 82 -33.71 39.82 -3.57
CA CYS A 82 -32.71 38.76 -3.70
C CYS A 82 -32.39 38.43 -5.17
N GLU A 83 -31.14 38.05 -5.43
CA GLU A 83 -30.60 37.63 -6.72
C GLU A 83 -30.50 36.10 -6.85
N GLY A 84 -30.47 35.38 -5.73
CA GLY A 84 -30.54 33.91 -5.68
C GLY A 84 -31.39 33.42 -4.51
N VAL A 85 -31.96 32.22 -4.65
CA VAL A 85 -32.80 31.60 -3.62
C VAL A 85 -32.38 30.15 -3.36
N PHE A 86 -32.16 29.80 -2.10
CA PHE A 86 -31.87 28.46 -1.62
C PHE A 86 -33.12 27.88 -0.93
N HIS A 87 -33.77 26.93 -1.60
CA HIS A 87 -34.93 26.23 -1.07
C HIS A 87 -34.51 24.99 -0.26
N VAL A 88 -34.21 25.20 1.03
CA VAL A 88 -33.85 24.14 1.99
C VAL A 88 -35.06 23.68 2.82
N ALA A 89 -36.13 24.49 2.89
CA ALA A 89 -37.31 24.21 3.70
C ALA A 89 -38.12 23.01 3.17
N SER A 90 -38.00 21.86 3.85
CA SER A 90 -38.79 20.65 3.61
C SER A 90 -39.12 19.99 4.95
N PRO A 91 -40.31 19.39 5.13
CA PRO A 91 -40.59 18.57 6.30
C PRO A 91 -39.71 17.31 6.25
N VAL A 92 -39.21 16.88 7.41
CA VAL A 92 -38.64 15.55 7.65
C VAL A 92 -39.41 14.96 8.82
N PRO A 93 -40.13 13.83 8.65
CA PRO A 93 -40.86 13.20 9.74
C PRO A 93 -39.89 12.61 10.76
N GLY A 94 -39.95 13.06 12.02
CA GLY A 94 -39.28 12.40 13.14
C GLY A 94 -40.12 11.29 13.78
N ASP A 95 -41.40 11.20 13.41
CA ASP A 95 -42.38 10.34 14.08
C ASP A 95 -43.39 9.75 13.07
N LYS A 96 -44.31 8.91 13.55
CA LYS A 96 -45.33 8.27 12.69
C LYS A 96 -46.29 9.31 12.08
N ILE A 97 -46.17 9.51 10.77
CA ILE A 97 -47.07 10.34 9.95
C ILE A 97 -48.53 9.89 10.11
N VAL A 98 -49.42 10.83 10.45
CA VAL A 98 -50.87 10.59 10.60
C VAL A 98 -51.62 11.06 9.35
N ASP A 99 -51.35 12.28 8.90
CA ASP A 99 -51.85 12.87 7.66
C ASP A 99 -50.67 13.16 6.71
N PRO A 100 -50.39 12.26 5.73
CA PRO A 100 -49.28 12.45 4.81
C PRO A 100 -49.46 13.63 3.86
N GLU A 101 -50.69 14.11 3.64
CA GLU A 101 -50.93 15.25 2.76
C GLU A 101 -50.53 16.55 3.47
N LEU A 102 -51.02 16.76 4.70
CA LEU A 102 -50.72 17.95 5.48
C LEU A 102 -49.29 17.99 6.03
N GLU A 103 -48.77 16.85 6.51
CA GLU A 103 -47.47 16.81 7.19
C GLU A 103 -46.28 16.77 6.22
N VAL A 104 -46.44 16.16 5.03
CA VAL A 104 -45.31 15.81 4.15
C VAL A 104 -45.50 16.26 2.71
N MET A 105 -46.62 15.93 2.06
CA MET A 105 -46.81 16.23 0.62
C MET A 105 -46.97 17.72 0.36
N ALA A 106 -47.95 18.38 0.99
CA ALA A 106 -48.22 19.79 0.72
C ALA A 106 -47.02 20.68 1.07
N PRO A 107 -46.34 20.57 2.24
CA PRO A 107 -45.21 21.44 2.54
C PRO A 107 -43.99 21.20 1.64
N ALA A 108 -43.75 19.97 1.17
CA ALA A 108 -42.66 19.68 0.23
C ALA A 108 -43.02 20.12 -1.21
N VAL A 109 -44.18 19.70 -1.73
CA VAL A 109 -44.56 19.88 -3.14
C VAL A 109 -45.14 21.27 -3.40
N LYS A 110 -46.19 21.66 -2.67
CA LYS A 110 -46.80 22.98 -2.82
C LYS A 110 -45.87 24.08 -2.29
N GLY A 111 -45.12 23.81 -1.22
CA GLY A 111 -44.07 24.72 -0.74
C GLY A 111 -43.00 25.00 -1.81
N THR A 112 -42.49 23.97 -2.48
CA THR A 112 -41.55 24.13 -3.60
C THR A 112 -42.16 24.95 -4.73
N LEU A 113 -43.39 24.63 -5.16
CA LEU A 113 -44.09 25.40 -6.20
C LEU A 113 -44.26 26.89 -5.84
N ASN A 114 -44.70 27.19 -4.61
CA ASN A 114 -44.89 28.57 -4.14
C ASN A 114 -43.56 29.35 -4.22
N VAL A 115 -42.45 28.76 -3.78
CA VAL A 115 -41.11 29.38 -3.86
C VAL A 115 -40.74 29.65 -5.32
N LEU A 116 -40.95 28.67 -6.23
CA LEU A 116 -40.64 28.82 -7.65
C LEU A 116 -41.54 29.85 -8.35
N GLU A 117 -42.81 29.97 -7.97
CA GLU A 117 -43.75 30.97 -8.50
C GLU A 117 -43.37 32.39 -8.06
N VAL A 118 -43.00 32.57 -6.80
CA VAL A 118 -42.47 33.83 -6.28
C VAL A 118 -41.14 34.19 -6.97
N CYS A 119 -40.24 33.22 -7.13
CA CYS A 119 -38.97 33.43 -7.86
C CYS A 119 -39.20 33.81 -9.32
N SER A 120 -40.09 33.09 -10.04
CA SER A 120 -40.44 33.36 -11.43
C SER A 120 -41.14 34.71 -11.62
N SER A 121 -41.77 35.24 -10.57
CA SER A 121 -42.40 36.56 -10.56
C SER A 121 -41.40 37.68 -10.21
N SER A 122 -40.22 37.35 -9.67
CA SER A 122 -39.17 38.29 -9.34
C SER A 122 -38.28 38.61 -10.55
N LYS A 123 -38.14 39.88 -10.89
CA LYS A 123 -37.23 40.35 -11.95
C LYS A 123 -35.75 40.33 -11.56
N LYS A 124 -35.41 39.91 -10.33
CA LYS A 124 -34.03 39.90 -9.82
C LYS A 124 -33.47 38.50 -9.57
N VAL A 125 -34.30 37.49 -9.33
CA VAL A 125 -33.82 36.13 -9.04
C VAL A 125 -33.27 35.51 -10.32
N GLN A 126 -31.97 35.23 -10.33
CA GLN A 126 -31.23 34.67 -11.46
C GLN A 126 -31.08 33.14 -11.37
N LYS A 127 -31.11 32.59 -10.14
CA LYS A 127 -30.94 31.15 -9.87
C LYS A 127 -31.71 30.73 -8.61
N VAL A 128 -32.32 29.55 -8.67
CA VAL A 128 -32.89 28.86 -7.51
C VAL A 128 -32.17 27.52 -7.32
N VAL A 129 -31.79 27.20 -6.09
CA VAL A 129 -31.21 25.90 -5.73
C VAL A 129 -32.18 25.20 -4.79
N VAL A 130 -32.64 24.00 -5.15
CA VAL A 130 -33.66 23.23 -4.43
C VAL A 130 -33.02 22.00 -3.77
N VAL A 131 -33.20 21.86 -2.46
CA VAL A 131 -32.67 20.72 -1.71
C VAL A 131 -33.67 19.56 -1.72
N SER A 132 -33.43 18.61 -2.62
CA SER A 132 -34.15 17.33 -2.68
C SER A 132 -33.60 16.35 -1.64
N SER A 133 -33.38 15.08 -1.97
CA SER A 133 -32.78 14.04 -1.13
C SER A 133 -32.55 12.78 -1.97
N THR A 134 -31.58 11.93 -1.62
CA THR A 134 -31.44 10.59 -2.22
C THR A 134 -32.69 9.69 -2.05
N ALA A 135 -33.63 10.05 -1.17
CA ALA A 135 -34.96 9.45 -1.12
C ALA A 135 -35.75 9.58 -2.46
N ALA A 136 -35.42 10.58 -3.29
CA ALA A 136 -35.95 10.73 -4.65
C ALA A 136 -35.34 9.72 -5.66
N VAL A 137 -34.26 9.03 -5.30
CA VAL A 137 -33.40 8.22 -6.18
C VAL A 137 -33.43 6.72 -5.82
N HIS A 138 -33.38 6.37 -4.53
CA HIS A 138 -33.06 5.01 -4.07
C HIS A 138 -34.17 3.96 -4.25
N TYR A 139 -35.44 4.35 -4.13
CA TYR A 139 -36.57 3.43 -3.93
C TYR A 139 -37.17 2.88 -5.23
N ASN A 140 -36.37 2.10 -5.95
CA ASN A 140 -36.76 1.49 -7.22
C ASN A 140 -36.42 -0.01 -7.22
N PRO A 141 -37.41 -0.91 -7.03
CA PRO A 141 -37.16 -2.36 -6.97
C PRO A 141 -36.86 -2.99 -8.34
N ASN A 142 -37.05 -2.24 -9.44
CA ASN A 142 -36.72 -2.68 -10.79
C ASN A 142 -35.30 -2.27 -11.21
N TRP A 143 -34.50 -1.70 -10.29
CA TRP A 143 -33.13 -1.31 -10.57
C TRP A 143 -32.19 -2.53 -10.64
N PRO A 144 -31.31 -2.64 -11.66
CA PRO A 144 -30.40 -3.78 -11.78
C PRO A 144 -29.46 -3.92 -10.58
N PRO A 145 -29.28 -5.14 -10.02
CA PRO A 145 -28.27 -5.42 -9.00
C PRO A 145 -26.87 -5.03 -9.48
N GLY A 146 -26.06 -4.45 -8.59
CA GLY A 146 -24.67 -4.05 -8.89
C GLY A 146 -24.51 -2.82 -9.80
N LYS A 147 -25.59 -2.24 -10.35
CA LYS A 147 -25.49 -1.00 -11.14
C LYS A 147 -25.53 0.24 -10.22
N PRO A 148 -24.52 1.14 -10.26
CA PRO A 148 -24.57 2.43 -9.57
C PRO A 148 -25.83 3.25 -9.93
N LYS A 149 -26.26 4.11 -9.02
CA LYS A 149 -27.29 5.12 -9.27
C LYS A 149 -26.64 6.50 -9.38
N ASP A 150 -27.21 7.32 -10.25
CA ASP A 150 -26.81 8.69 -10.56
C ASP A 150 -28.06 9.61 -10.56
N GLU A 151 -27.91 10.89 -10.85
CA GLU A 151 -29.01 11.87 -10.88
C GLU A 151 -30.00 11.65 -12.05
N SER A 152 -29.77 10.69 -12.96
CA SER A 152 -30.81 10.23 -13.91
C SER A 152 -31.79 9.23 -13.28
N CYS A 153 -31.46 8.69 -12.10
CA CYS A 153 -32.19 7.63 -11.43
C CYS A 153 -33.31 8.16 -10.54
N TRP A 154 -34.46 7.49 -10.55
CA TRP A 154 -35.64 7.89 -9.77
C TRP A 154 -36.23 6.73 -8.97
N SER A 155 -36.61 7.04 -7.73
CA SER A 155 -37.53 6.25 -6.91
C SER A 155 -38.89 6.13 -7.61
N ASP A 156 -39.52 4.95 -7.53
CA ASP A 156 -40.84 4.74 -8.12
C ASP A 156 -41.92 5.36 -7.22
N ARG A 157 -42.53 6.45 -7.69
CA ARG A 157 -43.61 7.17 -6.99
C ARG A 157 -44.76 6.24 -6.58
N LYS A 158 -45.20 5.33 -7.45
CA LYS A 158 -46.36 4.45 -7.16
C LYS A 158 -46.01 3.51 -6.03
N ILE A 159 -44.84 2.88 -6.10
CA ILE A 159 -44.38 1.91 -5.10
C ILE A 159 -44.09 2.61 -3.76
N CYS A 160 -43.57 3.85 -3.78
CA CYS A 160 -43.45 4.67 -2.56
C CYS A 160 -44.82 4.93 -1.91
N MET A 161 -45.83 5.32 -2.69
CA MET A 161 -47.20 5.56 -2.19
C MET A 161 -47.87 4.29 -1.67
N GLU A 162 -47.77 3.18 -2.42
CA GLU A 162 -48.33 1.87 -2.04
C GLU A 162 -47.74 1.35 -0.73
N LYS A 163 -46.42 1.50 -0.54
CA LYS A 163 -45.69 1.09 0.67
C LYS A 163 -45.68 2.15 1.78
N LYS A 164 -46.36 3.28 1.59
CA LYS A 164 -46.49 4.40 2.55
C LYS A 164 -45.17 5.09 2.90
N GLU A 165 -44.21 5.06 1.99
CA GLU A 165 -42.92 5.78 2.05
C GLU A 165 -43.13 7.26 1.66
N TRP A 166 -43.93 7.98 2.45
CA TRP A 166 -44.46 9.29 2.08
C TRP A 166 -43.38 10.36 1.87
N TYR A 167 -42.27 10.31 2.60
CA TYR A 167 -41.13 11.23 2.42
C TYR A 167 -40.42 11.01 1.08
N SER A 168 -40.16 9.75 0.71
CA SER A 168 -39.61 9.40 -0.61
C SER A 168 -40.56 9.82 -1.73
N ALA A 169 -41.86 9.56 -1.57
CA ALA A 169 -42.87 9.97 -2.53
C ALA A 169 -42.95 11.51 -2.70
N SER A 170 -42.89 12.29 -1.60
CA SER A 170 -42.96 13.75 -1.69
C SER A 170 -41.70 14.36 -2.30
N LYS A 171 -40.50 13.83 -2.01
CA LYS A 171 -39.24 14.26 -2.62
C LYS A 171 -39.20 14.00 -4.13
N VAL A 172 -39.62 12.82 -4.60
CA VAL A 172 -39.75 12.55 -6.06
C VAL A 172 -40.67 13.55 -6.74
N ILE A 173 -41.83 13.84 -6.13
CA ILE A 173 -42.84 14.72 -6.72
C ILE A 173 -42.36 16.18 -6.72
N ALA A 174 -41.85 16.66 -5.59
CA ALA A 174 -41.36 18.04 -5.46
C ALA A 174 -40.19 18.32 -6.43
N GLU A 175 -39.25 17.38 -6.56
CA GLU A 175 -38.11 17.55 -7.45
C GLU A 175 -38.51 17.53 -8.93
N LYS A 176 -39.33 16.56 -9.35
CA LYS A 176 -39.84 16.54 -10.74
C LYS A 176 -40.64 17.78 -11.08
N MET A 177 -41.52 18.21 -10.18
CA MET A 177 -42.30 19.43 -10.38
C MET A 177 -41.43 20.69 -10.38
N ALA A 178 -40.32 20.72 -9.65
CA ALA A 178 -39.37 21.82 -9.71
C ALA A 178 -38.68 21.92 -11.08
N LEU A 179 -38.22 20.79 -11.63
CA LEU A 179 -37.58 20.70 -12.94
C LEU A 179 -38.57 21.00 -14.09
N GLU A 180 -39.78 20.42 -14.05
CA GLU A 180 -40.87 20.70 -15.01
C GLU A 180 -41.29 22.17 -14.97
N TYR A 181 -41.34 22.80 -13.79
CA TYR A 181 -41.66 24.22 -13.65
C TYR A 181 -40.52 25.10 -14.20
N ALA A 182 -39.27 24.74 -13.94
CA ALA A 182 -38.08 25.41 -14.44
C ALA A 182 -38.08 25.48 -15.97
N GLU A 183 -38.26 24.33 -16.63
CA GLU A 183 -38.37 24.20 -18.08
C GLU A 183 -39.53 25.04 -18.63
N LYS A 184 -40.72 24.92 -18.04
CA LYS A 184 -41.94 25.62 -18.48
C LYS A 184 -41.88 27.15 -18.32
N LYS A 185 -41.05 27.66 -17.41
CA LYS A 185 -40.98 29.10 -17.08
C LYS A 185 -39.66 29.76 -17.44
N GLY A 186 -38.66 29.00 -17.91
CA GLY A 186 -37.32 29.52 -18.19
C GLY A 186 -36.58 29.98 -16.92
N LEU A 187 -36.93 29.44 -15.75
CA LEU A 187 -36.29 29.76 -14.48
C LEU A 187 -35.08 28.83 -14.29
N ASN A 188 -33.90 29.38 -14.00
CA ASN A 188 -32.70 28.58 -13.74
C ASN A 188 -32.82 27.91 -12.36
N VAL A 189 -33.17 26.63 -12.35
CA VAL A 189 -33.31 25.80 -11.15
C VAL A 189 -32.28 24.69 -11.17
N VAL A 190 -31.58 24.49 -10.05
CA VAL A 190 -30.70 23.35 -9.80
C VAL A 190 -31.23 22.57 -8.62
N THR A 191 -31.34 21.24 -8.74
CA THR A 191 -31.70 20.35 -7.62
C THR A 191 -30.44 19.70 -7.06
N VAL A 192 -30.41 19.46 -5.74
CA VAL A 192 -29.30 18.79 -5.05
C VAL A 192 -29.90 17.70 -4.15
N CYS A 193 -29.36 16.49 -4.24
CA CYS A 193 -29.87 15.30 -3.56
C CYS A 193 -28.94 14.82 -2.42
N PRO A 194 -28.94 15.49 -1.25
CA PRO A 194 -28.14 15.03 -0.11
C PRO A 194 -28.63 13.67 0.40
N CYS A 195 -27.67 12.87 0.86
CA CYS A 195 -27.88 11.61 1.57
C CYS A 195 -28.09 11.87 3.08
N LEU A 196 -27.66 10.99 3.98
CA LEU A 196 -27.73 11.26 5.43
C LEU A 196 -26.72 12.36 5.78
N VAL A 197 -27.20 13.48 6.31
CA VAL A 197 -26.36 14.64 6.63
C VAL A 197 -25.98 14.61 8.12
N PHE A 198 -24.71 14.41 8.41
CA PHE A 198 -24.12 14.44 9.75
C PHE A 198 -23.27 15.70 9.95
N GLY A 199 -22.66 15.88 11.13
CA GLY A 199 -21.80 17.01 11.46
C GLY A 199 -22.30 17.85 12.65
N PRO A 200 -21.47 18.79 13.13
CA PRO A 200 -21.75 19.59 14.33
C PRO A 200 -22.97 20.51 14.16
N GLN A 201 -23.84 20.60 15.18
CA GLN A 201 -25.05 21.42 15.10
C GLN A 201 -24.80 22.88 15.53
N LEU A 202 -25.42 23.82 14.79
CA LEU A 202 -25.46 25.25 15.18
C LEU A 202 -26.74 25.57 15.96
N GLN A 203 -27.83 24.89 15.64
CA GLN A 203 -29.10 24.94 16.34
C GLN A 203 -29.12 23.98 17.55
N PRO A 204 -29.89 24.25 18.62
CA PRO A 204 -29.94 23.39 19.81
C PRO A 204 -30.87 22.16 19.67
N THR A 205 -31.48 21.96 18.50
CA THR A 205 -32.44 20.88 18.23
C THR A 205 -31.87 19.84 17.26
N VAL A 206 -31.82 18.58 17.70
CA VAL A 206 -31.36 17.46 16.91
C VAL A 206 -32.26 17.22 15.69
N ASN A 207 -31.66 16.89 14.54
CA ASN A 207 -32.35 16.48 13.32
C ASN A 207 -32.31 14.95 13.14
N THR A 208 -33.28 14.40 12.42
CA THR A 208 -33.49 12.94 12.23
C THR A 208 -32.25 12.15 11.76
N SER A 209 -31.37 12.75 10.95
CA SER A 209 -30.10 12.08 10.58
C SER A 209 -29.17 11.91 11.80
N ASN A 210 -29.04 12.93 12.64
CA ASN A 210 -28.25 12.82 13.87
C ASN A 210 -28.95 12.04 14.99
N GLU A 211 -30.28 11.95 14.99
CA GLU A 211 -31.01 11.01 15.86
C GLU A 211 -30.61 9.56 15.57
N LEU A 212 -30.43 9.19 14.29
CA LEU A 212 -29.91 7.88 13.90
C LEU A 212 -28.46 7.65 14.40
N LEU A 213 -27.59 8.67 14.30
CA LEU A 213 -26.22 8.57 14.84
C LEU A 213 -26.24 8.34 16.36
N ILE A 214 -26.99 9.16 17.11
CA ILE A 214 -27.17 9.01 18.56
C ILE A 214 -27.76 7.63 18.92
N TYR A 215 -28.70 7.13 18.13
CA TYR A 215 -29.30 5.81 18.32
C TYR A 215 -28.27 4.68 18.16
N ILE A 216 -27.37 4.77 17.17
CA ILE A 216 -26.29 3.78 17.00
C ILE A 216 -25.28 3.90 18.14
N THR A 217 -24.94 5.12 18.57
CA THR A 217 -23.95 5.34 19.64
C THR A 217 -24.45 4.92 21.03
N LYS A 218 -25.73 5.15 21.35
CA LYS A 218 -26.32 4.76 22.65
C LYS A 218 -26.94 3.37 22.67
N GLY A 219 -27.22 2.79 21.51
CA GLY A 219 -28.15 1.68 21.37
C GLY A 219 -29.61 2.10 21.61
N GLY A 220 -30.54 1.20 21.28
CA GLY A 220 -31.96 1.42 21.53
C GLY A 220 -32.79 0.14 21.37
N PRO A 221 -34.09 0.18 21.72
CA PRO A 221 -34.93 -1.01 21.86
C PRO A 221 -35.40 -1.63 20.53
N ASN A 222 -35.21 -0.96 19.40
CA ASN A 222 -35.65 -1.39 18.07
C ASN A 222 -34.51 -2.06 17.28
N VAL A 223 -34.85 -3.12 16.54
CA VAL A 223 -33.89 -3.79 15.64
C VAL A 223 -33.67 -2.94 14.39
N MET A 224 -32.42 -2.52 14.16
CA MET A 224 -32.02 -1.87 12.92
C MET A 224 -31.88 -2.91 11.79
N ARG A 225 -32.40 -2.60 10.60
CA ARG A 225 -32.17 -3.44 9.41
C ARG A 225 -30.77 -3.18 8.89
N ASN A 226 -30.06 -4.24 8.47
CA ASN A 226 -28.81 -4.08 7.74
C ASN A 226 -29.08 -3.37 6.40
N MET A 227 -28.57 -2.15 6.25
CA MET A 227 -28.77 -1.30 5.07
C MET A 227 -27.50 -0.48 4.81
N LEU A 228 -27.15 -0.30 3.54
CA LEU A 228 -26.06 0.59 3.14
C LEU A 228 -26.45 2.05 3.43
N LEU A 229 -25.64 2.74 4.24
CA LEU A 229 -25.84 4.14 4.59
C LEU A 229 -24.87 5.02 3.81
N HIS A 230 -25.40 5.96 3.02
CA HIS A 230 -24.60 7.01 2.40
C HIS A 230 -24.66 8.27 3.28
N ILE A 231 -23.50 8.81 3.64
CA ILE A 231 -23.34 9.90 4.62
C ILE A 231 -22.55 11.05 3.98
N VAL A 232 -22.88 12.29 4.36
CA VAL A 232 -22.18 13.53 3.98
C VAL A 232 -22.18 14.50 5.16
N ASP A 233 -21.17 15.38 5.27
CA ASP A 233 -21.14 16.41 6.31
C ASP A 233 -22.06 17.60 5.97
N VAL A 234 -22.56 18.30 6.98
CA VAL A 234 -23.45 19.46 6.83
C VAL A 234 -22.76 20.71 6.26
N ARG A 235 -21.47 20.90 6.59
CA ARG A 235 -20.63 21.98 6.06
C ARG A 235 -20.37 21.76 4.57
N ASP A 236 -20.27 20.49 4.20
CA ASP A 236 -20.01 19.98 2.85
C ASP A 236 -21.25 20.14 1.96
N VAL A 237 -22.43 19.83 2.49
CA VAL A 237 -23.71 20.18 1.84
C VAL A 237 -23.85 21.70 1.70
N ALA A 238 -23.50 22.49 2.71
CA ALA A 238 -23.56 23.95 2.63
C ALA A 238 -22.58 24.54 1.58
N GLU A 239 -21.38 23.96 1.44
CA GLU A 239 -20.42 24.29 0.37
C GLU A 239 -21.00 24.00 -1.02
N ALA A 240 -21.50 22.77 -1.23
CA ALA A 240 -22.07 22.30 -2.50
C ALA A 240 -23.30 23.11 -2.95
N LEU A 241 -24.01 23.76 -2.02
CA LEU A 241 -25.10 24.68 -2.37
C LEU A 241 -24.58 26.02 -2.92
N ILE A 242 -23.41 26.51 -2.46
CA ILE A 242 -22.89 27.85 -2.81
C ILE A 242 -21.94 27.84 -4.04
N LEU A 243 -21.07 26.84 -4.15
CA LEU A 243 -20.03 26.72 -5.19
C LEU A 243 -20.30 25.45 -6.03
N SER A 244 -20.34 25.44 -7.37
CA SER A 244 -19.22 25.65 -8.33
C SER A 244 -17.99 24.77 -8.07
N LEU A 245 -17.86 23.71 -8.88
CA LEU A 245 -16.76 22.71 -8.99
C LEU A 245 -15.46 22.96 -8.21
N GLY A 246 -14.96 21.91 -7.53
CA GLY A 246 -13.59 21.85 -6.97
C GLY A 246 -13.48 21.80 -5.43
N TRP A 247 -14.56 21.45 -4.73
CA TRP A 247 -14.56 21.26 -3.27
C TRP A 247 -14.41 19.74 -2.92
N LYS A 248 -13.70 19.42 -1.83
CA LYS A 248 -13.37 18.05 -1.42
C LYS A 248 -14.18 17.58 -0.21
N PRO A 249 -14.83 16.39 -0.27
CA PRO A 249 -15.54 15.82 0.88
C PRO A 249 -14.61 15.63 2.08
N ARG A 250 -15.10 15.97 3.28
CA ARG A 250 -14.45 15.54 4.53
C ARG A 250 -14.39 14.02 4.58
N LYS A 251 -13.41 13.49 5.31
CA LYS A 251 -13.39 12.05 5.59
C LYS A 251 -14.64 11.66 6.39
N LEU A 252 -15.11 10.43 6.23
CA LEU A 252 -16.27 9.95 6.99
C LEU A 252 -15.95 9.90 8.49
N GLU A 253 -14.71 9.54 8.81
CA GLU A 253 -14.13 9.48 10.14
C GLU A 253 -14.14 10.87 10.79
N GLU A 254 -13.65 11.91 10.11
CA GLU A 254 -13.70 13.31 10.56
C GLU A 254 -15.14 13.77 10.82
N THR A 255 -16.06 13.43 9.91
CA THR A 255 -17.49 13.78 10.01
C THR A 255 -18.16 13.14 11.22
N LEU A 256 -17.82 11.87 11.51
CA LEU A 256 -18.34 11.12 12.65
C LEU A 256 -17.72 11.61 13.97
N THR A 257 -16.39 11.81 14.02
CA THR A 257 -15.68 12.32 15.20
C THR A 257 -16.18 13.71 15.59
N ASP A 258 -16.23 14.67 14.67
CA ASP A 258 -16.76 16.02 14.93
C ASP A 258 -18.21 15.99 15.45
N SER A 259 -19.01 15.03 14.99
CA SER A 259 -20.39 14.83 15.44
C SER A 259 -20.43 14.26 16.86
N ILE A 260 -19.65 13.22 17.15
CA ILE A 260 -19.59 12.55 18.45
C ILE A 260 -19.05 13.51 19.51
N GLU A 261 -17.92 14.17 19.26
CA GLU A 261 -17.33 15.17 20.16
C GLU A 261 -18.31 16.31 20.48
N TYR A 262 -19.09 16.76 19.49
CA TYR A 262 -20.14 17.75 19.70
C TYR A 262 -21.21 17.25 20.68
N TYR A 263 -21.69 16.01 20.54
CA TYR A 263 -22.70 15.43 21.45
C TYR A 263 -22.15 15.08 22.84
N GLU A 264 -20.89 14.68 22.95
CA GLU A 264 -20.21 14.53 24.25
C GLU A 264 -20.10 15.88 24.97
N LYS A 265 -19.57 16.89 24.28
CA LYS A 265 -19.35 18.25 24.83
C LYS A 265 -20.64 18.97 25.23
N THR A 266 -21.75 18.71 24.52
CA THR A 266 -23.08 19.22 24.87
C THR A 266 -23.80 18.40 25.94
N GLY A 267 -23.20 17.32 26.44
CA GLY A 267 -23.79 16.42 27.44
C GLY A 267 -24.84 15.45 26.90
N ILE A 268 -25.11 15.46 25.60
CA ILE A 268 -26.08 14.58 24.94
C ILE A 268 -25.63 13.11 25.00
N LEU A 269 -24.32 12.82 24.98
CA LEU A 269 -23.75 11.46 25.07
C LEU A 269 -23.30 11.02 26.47
N GLN A 270 -23.75 11.66 27.56
CA GLN A 270 -23.42 11.18 28.92
C GLN A 270 -24.00 9.76 29.21
N ASP A 271 -23.21 8.96 29.92
CA ASP A 271 -23.45 7.57 30.37
C ASP A 271 -23.81 6.53 29.30
N ALA A 272 -22.89 6.27 28.35
CA ALA A 272 -22.88 5.06 27.53
C ALA A 272 -21.76 4.09 27.98
N GLY A 273 -22.06 3.21 28.94
CA GLY A 273 -21.14 2.24 29.55
C GLY A 273 -20.74 1.06 28.66
N GLY A 274 -20.45 1.29 27.37
CA GLY A 274 -20.01 0.28 26.42
C GLY A 274 -19.68 0.89 25.07
N ARG A 275 -18.54 0.49 24.47
CA ARG A 275 -18.15 0.94 23.12
C ARG A 275 -19.06 0.27 22.07
N PRO A 276 -19.74 1.02 21.19
CA PRO A 276 -20.49 0.43 20.07
C PRO A 276 -19.53 -0.14 19.03
N CYS A 277 -19.74 -1.38 18.60
CA CYS A 277 -19.06 -1.94 17.43
C CYS A 277 -19.74 -1.43 16.16
N LEU A 278 -19.14 -0.43 15.51
CA LEU A 278 -19.58 0.12 14.23
C LEU A 278 -18.51 -0.18 13.17
N THR A 279 -18.68 -1.26 12.41
CA THR A 279 -17.77 -1.59 11.31
C THR A 279 -18.06 -0.67 10.13
N LEU A 280 -17.18 0.31 9.89
CA LEU A 280 -17.30 1.27 8.79
C LEU A 280 -16.67 0.69 7.52
N HIS A 281 -17.41 0.75 6.41
CA HIS A 281 -16.88 0.50 5.07
C HIS A 281 -16.91 1.79 4.26
N THR A 282 -15.74 2.34 3.92
CA THR A 282 -15.59 3.58 3.16
C THR A 282 -15.39 3.33 1.67
N GLU A 283 -16.47 3.05 0.94
CA GLU A 283 -16.52 3.30 -0.50
C GLU A 283 -17.44 4.48 -0.80
N VAL A 284 -16.84 5.60 -1.22
CA VAL A 284 -17.55 6.81 -1.61
C VAL A 284 -17.34 7.03 -3.10
N GLN A 285 -18.30 6.56 -3.92
CA GLN A 285 -18.39 6.93 -5.33
C GLN A 285 -19.31 8.15 -5.47
N TRP A 286 -18.76 9.26 -5.98
CA TRP A 286 -19.54 10.40 -6.47
C TRP A 286 -19.56 10.37 -8.00
N TRP A 287 -20.74 10.57 -8.59
CA TRP A 287 -20.91 10.74 -10.03
C TRP A 287 -20.68 12.21 -10.41
N GLN A 288 -20.24 12.46 -11.65
CA GLN A 288 -20.11 13.81 -12.22
C GLN A 288 -21.06 13.91 -13.42
N PRO A 289 -22.11 14.75 -13.38
CA PRO A 289 -22.86 15.09 -14.58
C PRO A 289 -22.04 16.00 -15.49
N GLU A 290 -21.87 15.59 -16.75
CA GLU A 290 -21.42 16.49 -17.81
C GLU A 290 -22.47 17.59 -18.06
N MET A 291 -22.18 18.83 -17.66
CA MET A 291 -22.78 20.02 -18.27
C MET A 291 -21.75 21.13 -18.45
N THR A 292 -21.67 21.65 -19.67
CA THR A 292 -20.67 22.62 -20.12
C THR A 292 -20.95 24.03 -19.58
N PRO A 293 -20.03 24.63 -18.79
CA PRO A 293 -20.12 26.04 -18.42
C PRO A 293 -19.74 26.97 -19.59
N PRO A 294 -20.16 28.25 -19.59
CA PRO A 294 -19.65 29.25 -20.53
C PRO A 294 -18.12 29.44 -20.35
N PRO A 295 -17.41 29.89 -21.41
CA PRO A 295 -15.95 29.85 -21.42
C PRO A 295 -15.33 30.74 -20.33
N PRO A 296 -14.37 30.22 -19.53
CA PRO A 296 -13.68 31.01 -18.52
C PRO A 296 -12.72 32.03 -19.16
N PRO A 297 -12.32 33.08 -18.42
CA PRO A 297 -11.24 33.98 -18.85
C PRO A 297 -9.92 33.18 -19.06
N PRO A 298 -8.97 33.71 -19.86
CA PRO A 298 -7.77 32.96 -20.26
C PRO A 298 -6.98 32.46 -19.04
N ARG A 299 -6.87 31.12 -18.92
CA ARG A 299 -6.14 30.44 -17.85
C ARG A 299 -4.65 30.79 -17.94
N ARG A 300 -4.01 31.20 -16.82
CA ARG A 300 -2.57 31.47 -16.77
C ARG A 300 -1.82 30.16 -17.00
N LEU A 301 -0.87 30.15 -17.93
CA LEU A 301 -0.07 28.97 -18.29
C LEU A 301 1.30 29.03 -17.63
N VAL A 302 1.69 27.99 -16.90
CA VAL A 302 3.00 27.85 -16.26
C VAL A 302 3.60 26.47 -16.53
N CYS A 303 4.91 26.31 -16.37
CA CYS A 303 5.55 24.99 -16.45
C CYS A 303 6.13 24.53 -15.10
N VAL A 304 6.04 23.23 -14.80
CA VAL A 304 6.74 22.58 -13.67
C VAL A 304 7.71 21.53 -14.21
N THR A 305 9.02 21.69 -13.95
CA THR A 305 10.00 20.67 -14.35
C THR A 305 10.02 19.51 -13.37
N GLY A 306 10.13 18.27 -13.82
CA GLY A 306 10.22 17.11 -12.92
C GLY A 306 8.93 16.86 -12.14
N ALA A 307 7.79 17.00 -12.82
CA ALA A 307 6.45 16.94 -12.24
C ALA A 307 6.13 15.63 -11.49
N GLY A 308 6.75 14.51 -11.86
CA GLY A 308 6.60 13.22 -11.17
C GLY A 308 7.39 13.08 -9.86
N GLY A 309 8.15 14.10 -9.44
CA GLY A 309 8.87 14.12 -8.17
C GLY A 309 8.01 14.56 -6.99
N PHE A 310 8.51 14.37 -5.76
CA PHE A 310 7.78 14.65 -4.52
C PHE A 310 7.23 16.09 -4.43
N ILE A 311 8.09 17.12 -4.49
CA ILE A 311 7.65 18.53 -4.51
C ILE A 311 6.90 18.86 -5.80
N GLY A 312 7.38 18.35 -6.94
CA GLY A 312 6.82 18.66 -8.26
C GLY A 312 5.36 18.24 -8.40
N SER A 313 4.99 17.07 -7.88
CA SER A 313 3.64 16.52 -7.96
C SER A 313 2.64 17.31 -7.11
N TRP A 314 3.02 17.69 -5.89
CA TRP A 314 2.22 18.58 -5.04
C TRP A 314 2.06 19.98 -5.64
N LEU A 315 3.10 20.51 -6.26
CA LEU A 315 3.02 21.80 -6.96
C LEU A 315 2.11 21.75 -8.19
N VAL A 316 2.18 20.71 -9.01
CA VAL A 316 1.24 20.51 -10.14
C VAL A 316 -0.20 20.41 -9.62
N LYS A 317 -0.44 19.60 -8.58
CA LYS A 317 -1.75 19.44 -7.93
C LYS A 317 -2.29 20.76 -7.38
N LEU A 318 -1.44 21.61 -6.80
CA LEU A 318 -1.79 22.93 -6.31
C LEU A 318 -2.10 23.91 -7.45
N LEU A 319 -1.27 23.96 -8.49
CA LEU A 319 -1.48 24.85 -9.65
C LEU A 319 -2.79 24.52 -10.38
N LEU A 320 -3.07 23.23 -10.60
CA LEU A 320 -4.32 22.75 -11.20
C LEU A 320 -5.55 23.08 -10.33
N SER A 321 -5.46 22.98 -8.99
CA SER A 321 -6.56 23.38 -8.10
C SER A 321 -6.74 24.89 -7.98
N ARG A 322 -5.72 25.69 -8.36
CA ARG A 322 -5.79 27.16 -8.46
C ARG A 322 -6.15 27.65 -9.88
N GLY A 323 -6.52 26.74 -10.78
CA GLY A 323 -7.01 27.07 -12.14
C GLY A 323 -5.95 27.43 -13.16
N TYR A 324 -4.67 27.14 -12.89
CA TYR A 324 -3.59 27.30 -13.88
C TYR A 324 -3.65 26.19 -14.94
N ALA A 325 -3.29 26.55 -16.16
CA ALA A 325 -2.82 25.57 -17.14
C ALA A 325 -1.35 25.25 -16.82
N VAL A 326 -0.98 23.97 -16.90
CA VAL A 326 0.30 23.45 -16.45
C VAL A 326 0.94 22.61 -17.57
N HIS A 327 2.08 23.08 -18.07
CA HIS A 327 3.03 22.22 -18.76
C HIS A 327 3.86 21.47 -17.70
N ALA A 328 3.96 20.16 -17.79
CA ALA A 328 4.64 19.33 -16.79
C ALA A 328 5.71 18.48 -17.46
N THR A 329 6.98 18.68 -17.10
CA THR A 329 8.07 17.91 -17.70
C THR A 329 8.39 16.64 -16.92
N VAL A 330 8.57 15.55 -17.65
CA VAL A 330 9.00 14.24 -17.12
C VAL A 330 9.92 13.58 -18.15
N ARG A 331 10.85 12.72 -17.70
CA ARG A 331 11.78 12.00 -18.60
C ARG A 331 11.07 11.05 -19.57
N ASP A 332 9.91 10.50 -19.17
CA ASP A 332 9.00 9.79 -20.07
C ASP A 332 7.52 9.97 -19.64
N PRO A 333 6.66 10.61 -20.46
CA PRO A 333 5.21 10.75 -20.23
C PRO A 333 4.38 9.45 -20.26
N HIS A 334 4.99 8.32 -20.65
CA HIS A 334 4.33 7.01 -20.72
C HIS A 334 4.77 6.05 -19.60
N ASP A 335 5.79 6.44 -18.82
CA ASP A 335 6.20 5.70 -17.62
C ASP A 335 5.02 5.60 -16.63
N PRO A 336 4.62 4.40 -16.19
CA PRO A 336 3.50 4.20 -15.28
C PRO A 336 3.57 5.05 -14.00
N LYS A 337 4.77 5.36 -13.50
CA LYS A 337 4.93 6.21 -12.31
C LYS A 337 4.45 7.65 -12.51
N ASN A 338 4.25 8.09 -13.75
CA ASN A 338 3.72 9.41 -14.09
C ASN A 338 2.22 9.37 -14.43
N ALA A 339 1.58 8.19 -14.44
CA ALA A 339 0.17 8.04 -14.80
C ALA A 339 -0.76 8.83 -13.85
N PHE A 340 -0.44 8.87 -12.55
CA PHE A 340 -1.19 9.62 -11.55
C PHE A 340 -1.31 11.11 -11.86
N LEU A 341 -0.33 11.71 -12.56
CA LEU A 341 -0.39 13.13 -12.93
C LEU A 341 -1.59 13.43 -13.84
N LYS A 342 -1.93 12.51 -14.75
CA LYS A 342 -3.11 12.62 -15.62
C LYS A 342 -4.42 12.36 -14.88
N GLN A 343 -4.36 11.74 -13.70
CA GLN A 343 -5.48 11.44 -12.81
C GLN A 343 -5.72 12.55 -11.76
N LEU A 344 -4.85 13.58 -11.72
CA LEU A 344 -5.06 14.72 -10.84
C LEU A 344 -6.31 15.51 -11.25
N GLU A 345 -6.98 16.07 -10.25
CA GLU A 345 -8.11 16.98 -10.43
C GLU A 345 -7.74 18.13 -11.38
N ASN A 346 -8.64 18.45 -12.31
CA ASN A 346 -8.45 19.41 -13.42
C ASN A 346 -7.36 19.07 -14.46
N ALA A 347 -6.62 17.96 -14.33
CA ALA A 347 -5.52 17.61 -15.25
C ALA A 347 -5.95 17.34 -16.70
N PRO A 348 -7.05 16.64 -17.02
CA PRO A 348 -7.40 16.33 -18.41
C PRO A 348 -7.58 17.57 -19.31
N GLU A 349 -8.04 18.69 -18.75
CA GLU A 349 -8.18 19.97 -19.47
C GLU A 349 -6.94 20.87 -19.38
N ASN A 350 -6.15 20.78 -18.30
CA ASN A 350 -5.18 21.80 -17.93
C ASN A 350 -3.74 21.30 -17.82
N LEU A 351 -3.50 19.98 -17.84
CA LEU A 351 -2.18 19.40 -17.74
C LEU A 351 -1.71 18.87 -19.09
N ARG A 352 -0.55 19.34 -19.55
CA ARG A 352 0.15 18.77 -20.70
C ARG A 352 1.49 18.21 -20.27
N LEU A 353 1.66 16.89 -20.36
CA LEU A 353 2.95 16.26 -20.11
C LEU A 353 3.89 16.45 -21.31
N PHE A 354 5.14 16.85 -21.03
CA PHE A 354 6.22 16.94 -22.01
C PHE A 354 7.32 15.96 -21.66
N LYS A 355 7.84 15.27 -22.67
CA LYS A 355 9.08 14.49 -22.56
C LYS A 355 10.25 15.47 -22.57
N ALA A 356 10.91 15.66 -21.43
CA ALA A 356 12.11 16.49 -21.35
C ALA A 356 13.07 15.99 -20.27
N ASP A 357 14.36 16.19 -20.53
CA ASP A 357 15.44 16.00 -19.55
C ASP A 357 16.08 17.36 -19.27
N VAL A 358 16.35 17.67 -18.01
CA VAL A 358 17.01 18.93 -17.63
C VAL A 358 18.44 19.02 -18.15
N LEU A 359 19.07 17.90 -18.51
CA LEU A 359 20.39 17.89 -19.15
C LEU A 359 20.35 18.14 -20.67
N ASP A 360 19.15 18.15 -21.28
CA ASP A 360 18.89 18.52 -22.68
C ASP A 360 18.02 19.80 -22.75
N GLY A 361 18.67 20.96 -22.88
CA GLY A 361 18.02 22.26 -23.01
C GLY A 361 17.10 22.41 -24.24
N GLY A 362 17.31 21.60 -25.30
CA GLY A 362 16.42 21.58 -26.46
C GLY A 362 15.03 21.08 -26.10
N SER A 363 14.96 20.01 -25.30
CA SER A 363 13.69 19.42 -24.84
C SER A 363 12.89 20.35 -23.91
N LEU A 364 13.57 21.20 -23.13
CA LEU A 364 12.95 22.14 -22.19
C LEU A 364 12.23 23.31 -22.90
N THR A 365 12.85 23.87 -23.95
CA THR A 365 12.34 25.08 -24.62
C THR A 365 10.93 24.85 -25.20
N ALA A 366 10.65 23.65 -25.73
CA ALA A 366 9.33 23.27 -26.23
C ALA A 366 8.27 23.15 -25.12
N ALA A 367 8.66 22.78 -23.90
CA ALA A 367 7.76 22.73 -22.74
C ALA A 367 7.51 24.11 -22.13
N PHE A 368 8.45 25.05 -22.26
CA PHE A 368 8.32 26.41 -21.72
C PHE A 368 7.58 27.38 -22.66
N ALA A 369 7.44 27.03 -23.94
CA ALA A 369 6.75 27.85 -24.93
C ALA A 369 5.33 28.26 -24.47
N GLY A 370 5.09 29.57 -24.43
CA GLY A 370 3.80 30.16 -24.02
C GLY A 370 3.57 30.23 -22.50
N CYS A 371 4.49 29.76 -21.67
CA CYS A 371 4.37 29.85 -20.22
C CYS A 371 4.71 31.26 -19.72
N GLU A 372 3.85 31.82 -18.86
CA GLU A 372 4.09 33.05 -18.12
C GLU A 372 5.24 32.87 -17.10
N GLY A 373 5.37 31.66 -16.56
CA GLY A 373 6.37 31.32 -15.56
C GLY A 373 6.75 29.85 -15.53
N VAL A 374 7.92 29.57 -14.94
CA VAL A 374 8.46 28.22 -14.76
C VAL A 374 8.78 27.98 -13.29
N PHE A 375 8.47 26.79 -12.80
CA PHE A 375 8.89 26.28 -11.50
C PHE A 375 9.89 25.13 -11.72
N HIS A 376 11.03 25.21 -11.06
CA HIS A 376 12.14 24.26 -11.22
C HIS A 376 12.45 23.49 -9.92
N PRO A 377 11.64 22.47 -9.57
CA PRO A 377 11.94 21.51 -8.50
C PRO A 377 12.80 20.32 -8.97
N ALA A 378 13.04 20.16 -10.27
CA ALA A 378 13.88 19.08 -10.78
C ALA A 378 15.35 19.30 -10.40
N THR A 379 16.03 18.25 -9.94
CA THR A 379 17.49 18.25 -9.82
C THR A 379 17.98 16.86 -10.22
N PRO A 380 18.91 16.72 -11.17
CA PRO A 380 19.49 15.45 -11.53
C PRO A 380 20.49 15.05 -10.43
N VAL A 381 20.07 14.16 -9.54
CA VAL A 381 20.88 13.63 -8.44
C VAL A 381 21.13 12.14 -8.72
N PRO A 382 22.39 11.68 -8.85
CA PRO A 382 22.71 10.26 -8.93
C PRO A 382 22.39 9.55 -7.60
N GLU A 383 22.19 8.22 -7.65
CA GLU A 383 21.78 7.43 -6.47
C GLU A 383 22.81 7.49 -5.33
N GLU A 384 24.10 7.64 -5.67
CA GLU A 384 25.16 7.95 -4.72
C GLU A 384 25.55 9.44 -4.80
N LYS A 385 25.70 10.10 -3.65
CA LYS A 385 26.07 11.53 -3.54
C LYS A 385 27.57 11.75 -3.75
N THR A 386 28.10 11.27 -4.88
CA THR A 386 29.50 11.42 -5.27
C THR A 386 29.77 12.84 -5.77
N LYS A 387 31.06 13.17 -5.96
CA LYS A 387 31.52 14.39 -6.65
C LYS A 387 30.86 14.58 -8.03
N GLU A 388 30.42 13.51 -8.68
CA GLU A 388 29.82 13.51 -10.01
C GLU A 388 28.43 14.16 -10.04
N MET A 389 27.80 14.41 -8.88
CA MET A 389 26.52 15.13 -8.80
C MET A 389 26.62 16.63 -9.06
N LEU A 390 27.83 17.21 -9.00
CA LEU A 390 28.06 18.65 -9.12
C LEU A 390 27.69 19.17 -10.52
N ASP A 391 28.33 18.61 -11.55
CA ASP A 391 28.15 19.07 -12.93
C ASP A 391 26.71 18.91 -13.44
N PRO A 392 25.99 17.78 -13.21
CA PRO A 392 24.59 17.65 -13.60
C PRO A 392 23.67 18.65 -12.93
N ALA A 393 23.85 18.93 -11.63
CA ALA A 393 22.99 19.86 -10.90
C ALA A 393 23.13 21.29 -11.43
N VAL A 394 24.37 21.77 -11.57
CA VAL A 394 24.64 23.12 -12.10
C VAL A 394 24.25 23.22 -13.59
N LYS A 395 24.57 22.21 -14.41
CA LYS A 395 24.20 22.17 -15.83
C LYS A 395 22.69 22.10 -16.04
N GLY A 396 21.97 21.30 -15.24
CA GLY A 396 20.52 21.20 -15.31
C GLY A 396 19.83 22.53 -15.02
N THR A 397 20.26 23.24 -13.97
CA THR A 397 19.75 24.58 -13.67
C THR A 397 20.12 25.59 -14.77
N ARG A 398 21.33 25.52 -15.35
CA ARG A 398 21.76 26.37 -16.48
C ARG A 398 20.87 26.20 -17.70
N ASN A 399 20.64 24.95 -18.10
CA ASN A 399 19.77 24.62 -19.24
C ASN A 399 18.34 25.14 -19.05
N VAL A 400 17.82 25.11 -17.81
CA VAL A 400 16.48 25.67 -17.49
C VAL A 400 16.46 27.19 -17.60
N LEU A 401 17.49 27.89 -17.10
CA LEU A 401 17.63 29.34 -17.23
C LEU A 401 17.71 29.77 -18.71
N GLU A 402 18.55 29.09 -19.50
CA GLU A 402 18.73 29.35 -20.93
C GLU A 402 17.46 29.03 -21.74
N ALA A 403 16.76 27.93 -21.43
CA ALA A 403 15.49 27.59 -22.06
C ALA A 403 14.35 28.56 -21.67
N CYS A 404 14.34 29.11 -20.44
CA CYS A 404 13.40 30.16 -20.06
C CYS A 404 13.59 31.40 -20.92
N SER A 405 14.83 31.88 -21.04
CA SER A 405 15.19 33.01 -21.91
C SER A 405 14.83 32.75 -23.37
N ALA A 406 15.12 31.55 -23.90
CA ALA A 406 14.81 31.16 -25.28
C ALA A 406 13.30 31.07 -25.56
N ALA A 407 12.49 30.66 -24.57
CA ALA A 407 11.04 30.59 -24.66
C ALA A 407 10.32 31.92 -24.35
N GLY A 408 11.06 32.96 -23.94
CA GLY A 408 10.49 34.26 -23.55
C GLY A 408 9.79 34.28 -22.19
N VAL A 409 10.05 33.29 -21.33
CA VAL A 409 9.53 33.22 -19.96
C VAL A 409 10.12 34.37 -19.14
N GLN A 410 9.28 35.12 -18.43
CA GLN A 410 9.75 36.26 -17.63
C GLN A 410 10.11 35.89 -16.19
N LYS A 411 9.49 34.86 -15.59
CA LYS A 411 9.62 34.54 -14.17
C LYS A 411 9.91 33.05 -13.91
N LEU A 412 10.96 32.77 -13.14
CA LEU A 412 11.43 31.43 -12.78
C LEU A 412 11.54 31.30 -11.25
N VAL A 413 10.96 30.24 -10.68
CA VAL A 413 11.17 29.88 -9.26
C VAL A 413 12.03 28.61 -9.19
N VAL A 414 13.22 28.71 -8.62
CA VAL A 414 14.19 27.62 -8.45
C VAL A 414 14.09 27.03 -7.06
N VAL A 415 14.00 25.70 -6.95
CA VAL A 415 14.07 24.99 -5.67
C VAL A 415 15.52 24.65 -5.34
N SER A 416 16.12 25.46 -4.48
CA SER A 416 17.44 25.23 -3.90
C SER A 416 17.34 24.19 -2.76
N SER A 417 18.08 24.39 -1.66
CA SER A 417 18.02 23.59 -0.44
C SER A 417 18.60 24.40 0.70
N ILE A 418 18.21 24.09 1.93
CA ILE A 418 18.88 24.59 3.14
C ILE A 418 20.40 24.28 3.17
N GLY A 419 20.83 23.25 2.43
CA GLY A 419 22.26 22.95 2.21
C GLY A 419 23.04 24.05 1.49
N ALA A 420 22.39 25.03 0.85
CA ALA A 420 23.04 26.21 0.26
C ALA A 420 23.29 27.36 1.26
N VAL A 421 22.72 27.29 2.47
CA VAL A 421 22.84 28.36 3.49
C VAL A 421 23.47 27.91 4.82
N CYS A 422 23.36 26.62 5.19
CA CYS A 422 23.78 26.15 6.52
C CYS A 422 25.25 25.74 6.69
N PHE A 423 25.93 25.26 5.64
CA PHE A 423 27.24 24.62 5.80
C PHE A 423 28.39 25.64 5.75
N ASN A 424 28.55 26.44 6.80
CA ASN A 424 29.61 27.44 6.87
C ASN A 424 30.26 27.48 8.27
N PRO A 425 31.45 26.86 8.46
CA PRO A 425 32.09 26.79 9.78
C PRO A 425 32.60 28.15 10.29
N SER A 426 32.68 29.16 9.42
CA SER A 426 33.11 30.52 9.76
C SER A 426 31.99 31.40 10.34
N LEU A 427 30.73 30.96 10.31
CA LEU A 427 29.62 31.71 10.92
C LEU A 427 29.70 31.67 12.46
N PRO A 428 29.41 32.80 13.16
CA PRO A 428 29.31 32.84 14.62
C PRO A 428 28.30 31.81 15.16
N ARG A 429 28.57 31.26 16.37
CA ARG A 429 27.74 30.20 16.97
C ARG A 429 26.30 30.62 17.27
N ASP A 430 26.07 31.91 17.48
CA ASP A 430 24.81 32.57 17.83
C ASP A 430 24.08 33.21 16.64
N ARG A 431 24.70 33.24 15.44
CA ARG A 431 24.15 33.89 14.25
C ARG A 431 22.98 33.09 13.70
N ILE A 432 21.74 33.58 13.84
CA ILE A 432 20.58 32.99 13.14
C ILE A 432 20.84 32.99 11.62
N ILE A 433 20.62 31.84 10.97
CA ILE A 433 20.69 31.69 9.51
C ILE A 433 19.45 32.31 8.89
N ASP A 434 19.67 33.29 8.02
CA ASP A 434 18.68 33.97 7.19
C ASP A 434 19.09 33.89 5.71
N GLU A 435 18.30 34.49 4.82
CA GLU A 435 18.53 34.50 3.38
C GLU A 435 19.84 35.20 2.93
N THR A 436 20.59 35.84 3.83
CA THR A 436 21.91 36.43 3.54
C THR A 436 23.05 35.42 3.71
N CYS A 437 22.81 34.30 4.38
CA CYS A 437 23.80 33.26 4.62
C CYS A 437 24.07 32.41 3.37
N TRP A 438 25.28 31.85 3.33
CA TRP A 438 25.75 30.96 2.28
C TRP A 438 26.65 29.88 2.87
N SER A 439 26.52 28.66 2.38
CA SER A 439 27.46 27.56 2.65
C SER A 439 28.83 27.87 2.06
N ASP A 440 29.90 27.59 2.81
CA ASP A 440 31.26 27.81 2.34
C ASP A 440 31.69 26.70 1.38
N LYS A 441 31.80 27.04 0.09
CA LYS A 441 32.18 26.12 -0.99
C LYS A 441 33.50 25.40 -0.74
N LYS A 442 34.46 26.07 -0.10
CA LYS A 442 35.75 25.47 0.26
C LYS A 442 35.54 24.37 1.31
N SER A 443 34.88 24.69 2.42
CA SER A 443 34.54 23.73 3.47
C SER A 443 33.69 22.57 2.95
N CYS A 444 32.69 22.83 2.08
CA CYS A 444 31.89 21.78 1.46
C CYS A 444 32.78 20.77 0.71
N LYS A 445 33.77 21.26 -0.04
CA LYS A 445 34.71 20.44 -0.81
C LYS A 445 35.72 19.70 0.08
N GLU A 446 36.22 20.33 1.14
CA GLU A 446 37.16 19.73 2.10
C GLU A 446 36.51 18.65 2.98
N ASN A 447 35.19 18.72 3.20
CA ASN A 447 34.42 17.73 3.96
C ASN A 447 33.58 16.79 3.07
N GLU A 448 33.86 16.74 1.76
CA GLU A 448 33.17 15.90 0.77
C GLU A 448 31.62 16.06 0.74
N ASN A 449 31.11 17.23 1.17
CA ASN A 449 29.69 17.57 1.18
C ASN A 449 29.24 18.07 -0.21
N TRP A 450 29.30 17.17 -1.20
CA TRP A 450 29.02 17.45 -2.61
C TRP A 450 27.60 17.96 -2.87
N TYR A 451 26.62 17.55 -2.06
CA TYR A 451 25.24 18.03 -2.16
C TYR A 451 25.12 19.53 -1.81
N CYS A 452 25.74 19.95 -0.69
CA CYS A 452 25.71 21.36 -0.29
C CYS A 452 26.49 22.22 -1.29
N LEU A 453 27.64 21.74 -1.79
CA LEU A 453 28.39 22.41 -2.85
C LEU A 453 27.53 22.60 -4.11
N ALA A 454 26.91 21.53 -4.62
CA ALA A 454 26.11 21.56 -5.84
C ALA A 454 24.88 22.47 -5.74
N LYS A 455 24.19 22.48 -4.60
CA LYS A 455 23.06 23.40 -4.36
C LYS A 455 23.51 24.85 -4.21
N THR A 456 24.67 25.10 -3.60
CA THR A 456 25.26 26.45 -3.50
C THR A 456 25.60 27.00 -4.88
N GLU A 457 26.40 26.26 -5.68
CA GLU A 457 26.85 26.73 -6.99
C GLU A 457 25.69 26.88 -8.00
N ALA A 458 24.70 25.99 -7.96
CA ALA A 458 23.50 26.11 -8.81
C ALA A 458 22.65 27.34 -8.44
N GLU A 459 22.53 27.68 -7.15
CA GLU A 459 21.76 28.83 -6.69
C GLU A 459 22.47 30.16 -6.98
N GLU A 460 23.76 30.27 -6.68
CA GLU A 460 24.57 31.46 -7.04
C GLU A 460 24.51 31.73 -8.54
N MET A 461 24.72 30.69 -9.37
CA MET A 461 24.65 30.81 -10.83
C MET A 461 23.26 31.27 -11.29
N ALA A 462 22.17 30.83 -10.66
CA ALA A 462 20.82 31.24 -11.03
C ALA A 462 20.55 32.71 -10.70
N LEU A 463 21.05 33.20 -9.57
CA LEU A 463 20.96 34.62 -9.19
C LEU A 463 21.86 35.50 -10.07
N GLU A 464 23.09 35.07 -10.36
CA GLU A 464 23.97 35.76 -11.32
C GLU A 464 23.34 35.82 -12.73
N TYR A 465 22.66 34.76 -13.16
CA TYR A 465 21.97 34.74 -14.46
C TYR A 465 20.79 35.72 -14.49
N SER A 466 20.03 35.82 -13.39
CA SER A 466 18.95 36.80 -13.17
C SER A 466 19.46 38.22 -13.40
N GLU A 467 20.54 38.61 -12.71
CA GLU A 467 21.17 39.94 -12.80
C GLU A 467 21.71 40.25 -14.19
N LYS A 468 22.29 39.26 -14.89
CA LYS A 468 22.95 39.45 -16.18
C LYS A 468 21.99 39.44 -17.37
N ASN A 469 20.87 38.71 -17.30
CA ASN A 469 19.99 38.45 -18.45
C ASN A 469 18.56 38.99 -18.28
N GLY A 470 18.18 39.51 -17.12
CA GLY A 470 16.87 40.13 -16.89
C GLY A 470 15.69 39.15 -16.71
N LEU A 471 15.96 37.84 -16.65
CA LEU A 471 15.00 36.83 -16.23
C LEU A 471 14.72 37.00 -14.72
N HIS A 472 13.47 37.12 -14.30
CA HIS A 472 13.11 37.24 -12.88
C HIS A 472 13.26 35.87 -12.20
N VAL A 473 14.44 35.59 -11.64
CA VAL A 473 14.68 34.37 -10.83
C VAL A 473 14.34 34.63 -9.36
N ILE A 474 13.66 33.69 -8.73
CA ILE A 474 13.46 33.59 -7.28
C ILE A 474 14.01 32.24 -6.82
N THR A 475 14.69 32.20 -5.68
CA THR A 475 15.17 30.93 -5.10
C THR A 475 14.44 30.65 -3.78
N VAL A 476 14.04 29.39 -3.60
CA VAL A 476 13.47 28.90 -2.34
C VAL A 476 14.35 27.78 -1.80
N CYS A 477 14.79 27.91 -0.56
CA CYS A 477 15.62 26.96 0.17
C CYS A 477 14.74 26.19 1.16
N PRO A 478 14.07 25.10 0.75
CA PRO A 478 13.34 24.24 1.68
C PRO A 478 14.30 23.53 2.65
N ALA A 479 13.81 23.34 3.87
CA ALA A 479 14.39 22.50 4.90
C ALA A 479 14.20 20.99 4.57
N LEU A 480 14.26 20.09 5.56
CA LEU A 480 13.90 18.69 5.33
C LEU A 480 12.40 18.63 5.01
N VAL A 481 12.08 18.19 3.78
CA VAL A 481 10.70 18.13 3.30
C VAL A 481 10.07 16.80 3.70
N LEU A 482 9.09 16.84 4.58
CA LEU A 482 8.23 15.72 4.98
C LEU A 482 6.81 15.91 4.42
N GLY A 483 5.91 14.96 4.65
CA GLY A 483 4.51 15.04 4.27
C GLY A 483 4.03 13.85 3.42
N PRO A 484 2.72 13.80 3.12
CA PRO A 484 2.09 12.72 2.38
C PRO A 484 2.56 12.66 0.92
N THR A 485 2.52 11.48 0.31
CA THR A 485 2.78 11.30 -1.13
C THR A 485 1.52 11.60 -1.96
N VAL A 486 1.68 11.98 -3.23
CA VAL A 486 0.53 12.19 -4.15
C VAL A 486 0.07 10.87 -4.79
N ALA A 487 1.02 9.96 -4.97
CA ALA A 487 0.92 8.58 -5.44
C ALA A 487 2.27 7.89 -5.12
N ASP A 488 2.50 6.65 -5.57
CA ASP A 488 3.77 5.93 -5.41
C ASP A 488 4.92 6.58 -6.20
N CYS A 489 5.44 7.70 -5.68
CA CYS A 489 6.54 8.43 -6.28
C CYS A 489 7.85 7.66 -6.04
N ALA A 490 8.33 7.02 -7.12
CA ALA A 490 9.51 6.16 -7.14
C ALA A 490 10.81 6.76 -6.53
N THR A 491 10.87 8.06 -6.29
CA THR A 491 12.02 8.75 -5.67
C THR A 491 12.18 8.54 -4.15
N GLN A 492 11.18 8.01 -3.44
CA GLN A 492 11.35 7.59 -2.03
C GLN A 492 11.71 6.10 -1.86
N HIS A 493 11.64 5.30 -2.92
CA HIS A 493 11.58 3.84 -2.84
C HIS A 493 12.96 3.13 -2.78
N GLN A 494 13.99 3.79 -2.24
CA GLN A 494 15.34 3.21 -2.09
C GLN A 494 15.78 3.13 -0.62
N GLN A 495 15.03 2.37 0.17
CA GLN A 495 15.44 1.94 1.50
C GLN A 495 16.52 0.83 1.37
N GLN A 496 17.74 1.13 1.83
CA GLN A 496 18.77 0.11 2.10
C GLN A 496 18.57 -0.40 3.55
N ARG A 497 18.87 -1.68 3.86
CA ARG A 497 18.65 -2.27 5.21
C ARG A 497 19.94 -2.50 6.00
N GLY A 498 19.93 -2.24 7.32
CA GLY A 498 21.10 -2.41 8.21
C GLY A 498 21.28 -1.33 9.29
N PRO A 499 22.21 -1.53 10.25
CA PRO A 499 22.36 -0.68 11.43
C PRO A 499 23.24 0.54 11.18
N ASP A 500 22.73 1.73 11.51
CA ASP A 500 23.46 3.01 11.49
C ASP A 500 23.25 3.77 12.82
N ALA A 501 24.10 4.77 13.08
CA ALA A 501 23.93 5.73 14.18
C ALA A 501 23.64 7.14 13.63
N ILE A 502 22.74 7.87 14.29
CA ILE A 502 22.38 9.25 13.93
C ILE A 502 23.05 10.25 14.87
N GLY A 503 23.40 11.42 14.34
CA GLY A 503 23.85 12.54 15.16
C GLY A 503 22.68 13.20 15.86
N ASN A 504 22.87 13.66 17.09
CA ASN A 504 21.96 14.64 17.70
C ASN A 504 22.29 16.00 17.09
N THR A 505 21.57 16.35 16.03
CA THR A 505 21.79 17.56 15.24
C THR A 505 20.49 18.33 15.12
N PHE A 506 20.61 19.61 14.81
CA PHE A 506 19.45 20.48 14.65
C PHE A 506 18.69 20.14 13.35
N PHE A 507 17.43 19.70 13.45
CA PHE A 507 16.57 19.29 12.34
C PHE A 507 15.52 20.37 12.01
N PRO A 508 15.74 21.21 10.98
CA PRO A 508 14.69 22.06 10.42
C PRO A 508 13.79 21.24 9.47
N ILE A 509 12.47 21.32 9.67
CA ILE A 509 11.46 20.54 8.93
C ILE A 509 10.48 21.47 8.21
N VAL A 510 9.88 21.00 7.11
CA VAL A 510 8.75 21.65 6.41
C VAL A 510 7.86 20.63 5.70
N ASP A 511 6.55 20.85 5.68
CA ASP A 511 5.61 20.04 4.90
C ASP A 511 5.74 20.30 3.38
N VAL A 512 5.69 19.24 2.55
CA VAL A 512 5.72 19.30 1.09
C VAL A 512 4.61 20.17 0.48
N ARG A 513 3.45 20.23 1.14
CA ARG A 513 2.31 21.09 0.79
C ARG A 513 2.62 22.54 1.12
N ASP A 514 3.26 22.81 2.26
CA ASP A 514 3.73 24.15 2.64
C ASP A 514 4.85 24.64 1.71
N VAL A 515 5.70 23.75 1.20
CA VAL A 515 6.68 24.08 0.15
C VAL A 515 5.97 24.43 -1.15
N ALA A 516 4.95 23.67 -1.59
CA ALA A 516 4.17 24.01 -2.78
C ALA A 516 3.45 25.37 -2.63
N ASP A 517 2.81 25.60 -1.48
CA ASP A 517 2.18 26.88 -1.14
C ASP A 517 3.20 28.03 -1.12
N ALA A 518 4.41 27.82 -0.59
CA ALA A 518 5.50 28.80 -0.62
C ALA A 518 5.97 29.13 -2.04
N LEU A 519 6.16 28.12 -2.90
CA LEU A 519 6.61 28.32 -4.28
C LEU A 519 5.61 29.16 -5.08
N LEU A 520 4.32 28.88 -4.97
CA LEU A 520 3.28 29.70 -5.60
C LEU A 520 3.20 31.11 -4.98
N LEU A 521 3.34 31.24 -3.66
CA LEU A 521 3.29 32.53 -2.97
C LEU A 521 4.43 33.46 -3.41
N VAL A 522 5.67 32.96 -3.54
CA VAL A 522 6.78 33.78 -4.04
C VAL A 522 6.65 34.05 -5.54
N TYR A 523 6.10 33.10 -6.32
CA TYR A 523 5.77 33.36 -7.73
C TYR A 523 4.81 34.54 -7.90
N ASP A 524 3.78 34.64 -7.06
CA ASP A 524 2.83 35.76 -7.14
C ASP A 524 3.37 37.06 -6.53
N LYS A 525 4.14 37.01 -5.44
CA LYS A 525 4.45 38.21 -4.60
C LYS A 525 5.91 38.66 -4.53
N ALA A 526 6.88 37.78 -4.77
CA ALA A 526 8.29 38.15 -4.63
C ALA A 526 8.80 38.98 -5.81
N GLY A 527 9.78 39.83 -5.51
CA GLY A 527 10.56 40.61 -6.45
C GLY A 527 11.70 39.82 -7.10
N PRO A 528 12.37 40.41 -8.11
CA PRO A 528 13.43 39.74 -8.87
C PRO A 528 14.69 39.52 -8.04
N SER A 529 15.39 38.41 -8.32
CA SER A 529 16.60 37.95 -7.63
C SER A 529 16.44 37.73 -6.12
N GLU A 530 15.21 37.49 -5.64
CA GLU A 530 14.97 37.25 -4.22
C GLU A 530 15.15 35.78 -3.81
N ARG A 531 15.81 35.60 -2.66
CA ARG A 531 15.93 34.32 -1.95
C ARG A 531 14.90 34.23 -0.83
N TYR A 532 14.49 33.01 -0.47
CA TYR A 532 13.60 32.70 0.66
C TYR A 532 13.96 31.37 1.33
N ILE A 533 14.02 31.34 2.66
CA ILE A 533 14.14 30.10 3.43
C ILE A 533 12.75 29.57 3.78
N CYS A 534 12.51 28.28 3.56
CA CYS A 534 11.22 27.62 3.78
C CYS A 534 11.37 26.50 4.83
N SER A 535 11.11 26.85 6.08
CA SER A 535 11.16 25.99 7.27
C SER A 535 10.03 26.36 8.22
N GLN A 536 9.38 25.34 8.77
CA GLN A 536 8.22 25.44 9.65
C GLN A 536 8.66 25.45 11.11
N GLU A 537 9.24 24.34 11.56
CA GLU A 537 9.75 24.13 12.91
C GLU A 537 11.17 23.58 12.91
N GLN A 538 11.79 23.63 14.09
CA GLN A 538 13.19 23.34 14.35
C GLN A 538 13.28 22.62 15.70
N MET A 539 13.90 21.45 15.72
CA MET A 539 14.09 20.64 16.94
C MET A 539 15.34 19.77 16.81
N ASP A 540 15.90 19.32 17.94
CA ASP A 540 17.01 18.38 17.94
C ASP A 540 16.54 16.96 17.56
N THR A 541 17.43 16.13 17.00
CA THR A 541 17.12 14.73 16.65
C THR A 541 16.49 13.96 17.82
N LYS A 542 16.96 14.22 19.04
CA LYS A 542 16.44 13.59 20.25
C LYS A 542 14.99 14.00 20.52
N ASP A 543 14.69 15.30 20.48
CA ASP A 543 13.34 15.81 20.71
C ASP A 543 12.36 15.34 19.63
N PHE A 544 12.83 15.26 18.38
CA PHE A 544 12.08 14.65 17.27
C PHE A 544 11.77 13.17 17.54
N LEU A 545 12.75 12.38 17.99
CA LEU A 545 12.55 10.97 18.33
C LEU A 545 11.64 10.79 19.54
N ASP A 546 11.72 11.65 20.54
CA ASP A 546 10.87 11.59 21.73
C ASP A 546 9.42 12.03 21.43
N LEU A 547 9.23 13.02 20.54
CA LEU A 547 7.92 13.36 19.96
C LEU A 547 7.34 12.17 19.17
N MET A 548 8.13 11.58 18.26
CA MET A 548 7.68 10.43 17.47
C MET A 548 7.29 9.24 18.35
N LYS A 549 8.08 8.89 19.38
CA LYS A 549 7.73 7.86 20.37
C LYS A 549 6.45 8.18 21.13
N SER A 550 6.21 9.45 21.45
CA SER A 550 4.99 9.88 22.14
C SER A 550 3.75 9.78 21.24
N MET A 551 3.90 10.00 19.94
CA MET A 551 2.80 9.91 18.97
C MET A 551 2.55 8.46 18.52
N TYR A 552 3.60 7.64 18.40
CA TYR A 552 3.55 6.28 17.87
C TYR A 552 4.37 5.29 18.70
N PRO A 553 3.97 5.00 19.96
CA PRO A 553 4.77 4.18 20.89
C PRO A 553 4.97 2.73 20.46
N ASN A 554 4.27 2.26 19.42
CA ASN A 554 4.31 0.88 18.94
C ASN A 554 5.40 0.61 17.89
N TYR A 555 6.04 1.64 17.32
CA TYR A 555 7.13 1.46 16.34
C TYR A 555 8.49 1.25 17.00
N SER A 556 9.40 0.58 16.27
CA SER A 556 10.80 0.41 16.67
C SER A 556 11.66 1.63 16.31
N TYR A 557 12.31 2.24 17.31
CA TYR A 557 13.16 3.42 17.14
C TYR A 557 14.66 3.10 17.29
N THR A 558 15.53 3.84 16.59
CA THR A 558 16.98 3.65 16.62
C THR A 558 17.58 3.91 18.02
N PHE A 559 18.35 2.94 18.53
CA PHE A 559 18.91 2.95 19.89
C PHE A 559 20.19 3.80 20.07
N LYS A 560 20.76 4.38 19.01
CA LYS A 560 22.06 5.08 19.04
C LYS A 560 22.02 6.47 18.40
N VAL A 561 21.62 7.44 19.21
CA VAL A 561 21.83 8.88 18.98
C VAL A 561 23.16 9.27 19.63
N VAL A 562 23.99 10.06 18.95
CA VAL A 562 25.28 10.54 19.48
C VAL A 562 25.32 12.06 19.39
N ASP A 563 25.59 12.74 20.50
CA ASP A 563 25.66 14.20 20.52
C ASP A 563 26.76 14.74 19.62
N VAL A 564 26.41 15.73 18.78
CA VAL A 564 27.35 16.45 17.90
C VAL A 564 27.16 17.95 18.08
N ASP A 565 28.25 18.70 18.20
CA ASP A 565 28.25 20.17 18.37
C ASP A 565 27.84 20.88 17.07
N THR A 566 26.55 20.78 16.71
CA THR A 566 25.96 21.46 15.55
C THR A 566 25.17 22.69 15.95
N ARG A 567 25.73 23.84 15.59
CA ARG A 567 25.04 25.10 15.29
C ARG A 567 23.99 24.80 14.19
N VAL A 568 22.88 25.52 13.97
CA VAL A 568 22.55 26.94 14.17
C VAL A 568 21.02 27.10 14.15
N GLY A 569 20.44 28.11 14.82
CA GLY A 569 19.03 28.49 14.63
C GLY A 569 18.76 29.12 13.25
N LEU A 570 17.58 28.89 12.68
CA LEU A 570 17.19 29.27 11.32
C LEU A 570 15.94 30.19 11.33
N THR A 571 15.75 31.02 10.31
CA THR A 571 14.53 31.84 10.18
C THR A 571 13.87 31.77 8.80
N SER A 572 12.53 31.74 8.80
CA SER A 572 11.65 31.92 7.62
C SER A 572 10.79 33.18 7.73
N GLU A 573 11.17 34.15 8.58
CA GLU A 573 10.37 35.38 8.79
C GLU A 573 10.19 36.20 7.50
N LYS A 574 11.13 36.14 6.54
CA LYS A 574 10.97 36.79 5.23
C LYS A 574 9.79 36.18 4.45
N LEU A 575 9.66 34.85 4.46
CA LEU A 575 8.59 34.11 3.79
C LEU A 575 7.24 34.30 4.50
N LYS A 576 7.23 34.25 5.85
CA LYS A 576 6.01 34.52 6.65
C LYS A 576 5.45 35.93 6.39
N LYS A 577 6.31 36.94 6.21
CA LYS A 577 5.91 38.32 5.86
C LYS A 577 5.18 38.45 4.51
N LEU A 578 5.36 37.50 3.57
CA LEU A 578 4.54 37.44 2.35
C LEU A 578 3.13 36.86 2.60
N GLY A 579 2.86 36.34 3.80
CA GLY A 579 1.62 35.68 4.16
C GLY A 579 1.69 34.14 4.13
N TRP A 580 2.89 33.55 4.11
CA TRP A 580 3.06 32.11 4.26
C TRP A 580 2.68 31.69 5.69
N LYS A 581 1.84 30.66 5.78
CA LYS A 581 1.35 30.09 7.04
C LYS A 581 1.56 28.58 6.97
N PRO A 582 2.66 28.05 7.51
CA PRO A 582 2.86 26.61 7.53
C PRO A 582 1.85 25.93 8.47
N ARG A 583 1.67 24.63 8.29
CA ARG A 583 0.86 23.73 9.11
C ARG A 583 1.51 23.52 10.48
N LYS A 584 0.89 22.70 11.33
CA LYS A 584 1.58 22.21 12.55
C LYS A 584 2.48 21.02 12.23
N LEU A 585 3.53 20.84 13.02
CA LEU A 585 4.46 19.74 12.78
C LEU A 585 3.79 18.39 13.02
N GLU A 586 2.95 18.29 14.05
CA GLU A 586 2.20 17.06 14.36
C GLU A 586 1.26 16.67 13.20
N GLU A 587 0.60 17.63 12.55
CA GLU A 587 -0.22 17.40 11.34
C GLU A 587 0.64 16.86 10.19
N THR A 588 1.85 17.41 10.02
CA THR A 588 2.82 16.98 9.00
C THR A 588 3.31 15.55 9.27
N LEU A 589 3.56 15.19 10.54
CA LEU A 589 3.99 13.85 10.94
C LEU A 589 2.87 12.83 10.81
N VAL A 590 1.63 13.17 11.19
CA VAL A 590 0.47 12.29 11.03
C VAL A 590 0.21 11.98 9.56
N ASP A 591 0.06 13.01 8.72
CA ASP A 591 -0.16 12.79 7.29
C ASP A 591 1.04 12.09 6.61
N SER A 592 2.26 12.27 7.14
CA SER A 592 3.41 11.48 6.68
C SER A 592 3.25 10.00 7.02
N VAL A 593 3.08 9.65 8.29
CA VAL A 593 3.02 8.25 8.74
C VAL A 593 1.85 7.53 8.07
N GLU A 594 0.63 8.08 8.11
CA GLU A 594 -0.55 7.48 7.44
C GLU A 594 -0.28 7.23 5.94
N SER A 595 0.38 8.17 5.26
CA SER A 595 0.68 8.04 3.84
C SER A 595 1.76 7.01 3.54
N HIS A 596 2.73 6.80 4.45
CA HIS A 596 3.76 5.79 4.29
C HIS A 596 3.23 4.40 4.67
N GLU A 597 2.41 4.27 5.72
CA GLU A 597 1.68 3.03 6.05
C GLU A 597 0.80 2.57 4.89
N LYS A 598 0.00 3.49 4.33
CA LYS A 598 -0.88 3.21 3.18
C LYS A 598 -0.12 2.82 1.92
N ALA A 599 1.10 3.32 1.74
CA ALA A 599 2.00 2.94 0.66
C ALA A 599 2.83 1.66 0.97
N GLY A 600 2.66 1.05 2.15
CA GLY A 600 3.44 -0.12 2.58
C GLY A 600 4.93 0.17 2.83
N LEU A 601 5.28 1.44 3.11
CA LEU A 601 6.64 1.93 3.34
C LEU A 601 7.04 1.94 4.82
N VAL A 602 6.10 1.64 5.72
CA VAL A 602 6.32 1.39 7.15
C VAL A 602 6.14 -0.10 7.40
N ASP A 603 7.24 -0.78 7.71
CA ASP A 603 7.29 -2.17 8.17
C ASP A 603 8.14 -2.26 9.45
N ASP A 604 8.12 -3.40 10.14
CA ASP A 604 8.90 -3.62 11.37
C ASP A 604 10.41 -3.87 11.09
N GLU A 605 10.87 -3.71 9.85
CA GLU A 605 12.24 -4.01 9.43
C GLU A 605 13.15 -2.78 9.54
N PRO A 606 14.33 -2.88 10.20
CA PRO A 606 15.20 -1.73 10.40
C PRO A 606 15.86 -1.22 9.11
N CYS A 607 15.35 -0.07 8.65
CA CYS A 607 15.94 0.73 7.57
C CYS A 607 17.31 1.32 7.96
N ARG A 608 18.24 1.40 6.99
CA ARG A 608 19.44 2.25 7.12
C ARG A 608 19.07 3.71 7.13
N LEU A 609 19.86 4.50 7.83
CA LEU A 609 19.84 5.94 7.61
C LEU A 609 20.31 6.24 6.18
N PRO A 610 19.70 7.21 5.48
CA PRO A 610 20.26 7.73 4.24
C PRO A 610 21.68 8.26 4.50
N TYR A 611 22.59 8.08 3.54
CA TYR A 611 24.03 8.40 3.70
C TYR A 611 24.30 9.82 4.26
N LEU A 612 23.44 10.81 3.96
CA LEU A 612 23.52 12.18 4.48
C LEU A 612 23.40 12.27 6.02
N TYR A 613 22.64 11.36 6.65
CA TYR A 613 22.33 11.36 8.08
C TYR A 613 23.08 10.25 8.85
N ARG A 614 23.85 9.41 8.16
CA ARG A 614 24.77 8.47 8.79
C ARG A 614 25.92 9.26 9.41
N MET A 615 26.06 9.18 10.73
CA MET A 615 27.38 9.41 11.31
C MET A 615 28.25 8.20 10.99
N THR A 616 29.20 8.37 10.07
CA THR A 616 30.38 7.52 10.11
C THR A 616 30.99 7.70 11.49
N THR A 617 31.36 6.60 12.17
CA THR A 617 32.08 6.71 13.44
C THR A 617 33.53 7.14 13.17
N SER A 618 33.68 8.41 12.81
CA SER A 618 34.94 9.14 12.69
C SER A 618 35.53 9.47 14.07
N THR A 619 35.52 8.49 14.97
CA THR A 619 36.61 8.27 15.92
C THR A 619 37.68 7.34 15.33
N SER A 620 37.61 7.07 14.02
CA SER A 620 38.79 6.75 13.21
C SER A 620 39.53 8.05 12.89
N PRO A 621 40.78 8.26 13.36
CA PRO A 621 41.65 9.29 12.82
C PRO A 621 41.86 9.06 11.31
N PRO A 622 42.28 10.07 10.52
CA PRO A 622 42.77 9.81 9.16
C PRO A 622 43.83 8.72 9.24
N ARG A 623 43.70 7.63 8.46
CA ARG A 623 44.46 6.35 8.61
C ARG A 623 45.95 6.55 8.90
N ARG A 624 46.29 6.77 10.19
CA ARG A 624 47.65 6.84 10.70
C ARG A 624 48.20 5.43 10.57
N ARG A 625 49.26 5.27 9.78
CA ARG A 625 49.90 3.96 9.56
C ARG A 625 50.57 3.50 10.84
N VAL A 626 49.82 2.81 11.71
CA VAL A 626 50.41 2.02 12.80
C VAL A 626 51.09 0.83 12.15
N VAL A 627 52.42 0.88 12.08
CA VAL A 627 53.26 -0.24 11.68
C VAL A 627 53.68 -0.95 12.95
N CYS A 628 53.14 -2.13 13.21
CA CYS A 628 53.68 -3.03 14.22
C CYS A 628 54.26 -4.27 13.52
N VAL A 629 55.50 -4.60 13.89
CA VAL A 629 56.30 -5.68 13.27
C VAL A 629 56.53 -6.78 14.30
N THR A 630 56.80 -7.97 13.76
CA THR A 630 57.31 -9.23 14.37
C THR A 630 56.20 -10.22 14.75
N GLY A 631 56.44 -11.53 14.71
CA GLY A 631 57.65 -12.27 14.32
C GLY A 631 57.50 -13.70 14.84
N ALA A 632 57.99 -14.70 14.11
CA ALA A 632 57.60 -16.09 14.38
C ALA A 632 58.08 -16.63 15.74
N GLY A 633 57.13 -17.05 16.59
CA GLY A 633 57.35 -18.04 17.66
C GLY A 633 56.88 -17.68 19.06
N GLY A 634 55.69 -18.18 19.44
CA GLY A 634 55.40 -18.64 20.81
C GLY A 634 54.81 -17.65 21.82
N PHE A 635 53.67 -18.08 22.41
CA PHE A 635 53.04 -17.62 23.66
C PHE A 635 52.52 -16.16 23.78
N VAL A 636 51.19 -16.06 23.81
CA VAL A 636 50.34 -15.29 24.76
C VAL A 636 50.91 -13.95 25.28
N GLY A 637 50.30 -12.82 24.90
CA GLY A 637 50.39 -11.59 25.69
C GLY A 637 49.90 -10.27 25.08
N SER A 638 49.18 -9.48 25.90
CA SER A 638 48.44 -8.24 25.55
C SER A 638 49.06 -7.18 24.63
N TRP A 639 48.13 -6.38 24.12
CA TRP A 639 48.29 -5.10 23.44
C TRP A 639 49.30 -4.14 24.09
N LEU A 640 50.12 -3.51 23.23
CA LEU A 640 50.76 -2.23 23.51
C LEU A 640 50.19 -1.19 22.53
N CYS A 641 49.55 -0.14 23.05
CA CYS A 641 49.18 1.02 22.27
C CYS A 641 50.35 2.03 22.27
N LEU A 642 50.81 2.44 21.09
CA LEU A 642 51.71 3.58 20.94
C LEU A 642 50.87 4.78 20.48
N ASP A 643 50.62 5.72 21.40
CA ASP A 643 50.15 7.04 21.02
C ASP A 643 51.31 7.85 20.41
N MET A 644 50.98 8.69 19.44
CA MET A 644 51.89 9.56 18.71
C MET A 644 51.16 10.87 18.42
N ASP A 645 51.13 11.75 19.41
CA ASP A 645 51.37 13.17 19.15
C ASP A 645 52.88 13.44 19.19
N PRO A 646 53.39 14.46 18.48
CA PRO A 646 54.81 14.56 18.17
C PRO A 646 55.66 14.97 19.38
N GLY A 647 56.13 14.01 20.19
CA GLY A 647 57.06 14.33 21.29
C GLY A 647 57.68 13.20 22.13
N ASN A 648 56.93 12.19 22.61
CA ASN A 648 57.41 11.26 23.66
C ASN A 648 56.81 9.83 23.53
N LEU A 649 57.45 8.83 24.15
CA LEU A 649 57.09 7.39 24.04
C LEU A 649 57.35 6.61 25.35
N HIS A 650 56.42 5.72 25.77
CA HIS A 650 56.54 4.82 26.94
C HIS A 650 55.91 3.42 26.68
N LEU A 651 56.21 2.40 27.50
CA LEU A 651 56.03 0.96 27.20
C LEU A 651 55.61 0.10 28.42
N PHE A 652 54.66 -0.85 28.27
CA PHE A 652 54.31 -1.91 29.26
C PHE A 652 53.80 -3.23 28.60
N LYS A 653 53.83 -4.36 29.33
CA LYS A 653 53.39 -5.73 28.91
C LYS A 653 51.98 -6.10 29.44
N ALA A 654 51.22 -7.09 28.94
CA ALA A 654 51.40 -8.16 27.94
C ALA A 654 51.49 -9.64 28.39
N ASP A 655 50.40 -10.15 28.96
CA ASP A 655 50.02 -11.58 29.10
C ASP A 655 48.50 -11.73 28.78
N GLU A 656 47.99 -12.96 28.52
CA GLU A 656 46.71 -13.29 27.81
C GLU A 656 46.70 -12.96 26.29
N LEU A 657 46.13 -13.74 25.34
CA LEU A 657 45.41 -15.05 25.33
C LEU A 657 45.61 -15.78 23.95
N ASP A 658 44.89 -16.89 23.64
CA ASP A 658 45.15 -17.82 22.50
C ASP A 658 44.08 -17.91 21.37
N GLY A 659 44.48 -18.33 20.14
CA GLY A 659 43.60 -19.00 19.15
C GLY A 659 43.81 -18.65 17.65
N ASP A 660 44.28 -19.60 16.82
CA ASP A 660 44.71 -19.37 15.43
C ASP A 660 43.65 -19.56 14.31
N ALA A 661 43.42 -18.53 13.48
CA ALA A 661 43.33 -18.57 12.00
C ALA A 661 42.83 -17.23 11.42
N MET A 662 43.65 -16.52 10.63
CA MET A 662 43.27 -15.22 10.02
C MET A 662 43.15 -15.29 8.49
N THR A 663 42.00 -14.89 7.96
CA THR A 663 41.81 -14.57 6.54
C THR A 663 41.92 -13.05 6.33
N VAL A 664 42.84 -12.60 5.47
CA VAL A 664 42.95 -11.18 5.07
C VAL A 664 42.36 -11.02 3.67
N ALA A 665 41.18 -10.38 3.58
CA ALA A 665 40.56 -10.01 2.32
C ALA A 665 40.70 -8.49 2.08
N PHE A 666 41.10 -8.10 0.87
CA PHE A 666 41.03 -6.72 0.40
C PHE A 666 39.73 -6.53 -0.37
N ALA A 667 38.94 -5.51 -0.03
CA ALA A 667 37.76 -5.14 -0.80
C ALA A 667 38.15 -4.23 -1.97
N GLY A 668 37.71 -4.54 -3.20
CA GLY A 668 37.66 -3.53 -4.27
C GLY A 668 37.96 -3.95 -5.72
N CYS A 669 38.44 -5.17 -6.02
CA CYS A 669 38.73 -5.58 -7.41
C CYS A 669 38.32 -7.03 -7.69
N GLU A 670 37.67 -7.27 -8.82
CA GLU A 670 37.55 -8.61 -9.42
C GLU A 670 38.83 -8.95 -10.19
N GLY A 671 39.33 -10.19 -10.03
CA GLY A 671 40.49 -10.69 -10.76
C GLY A 671 41.46 -11.48 -9.88
N VAL A 672 41.59 -12.79 -10.14
CA VAL A 672 42.60 -13.64 -9.48
C VAL A 672 43.94 -13.46 -10.19
N PHE A 673 44.91 -12.86 -9.50
CA PHE A 673 46.30 -12.78 -9.96
C PHE A 673 47.21 -13.64 -9.07
N HIS A 674 47.73 -14.73 -9.63
CA HIS A 674 48.90 -15.41 -9.06
C HIS A 674 50.17 -14.69 -9.51
N ILE A 675 50.97 -14.19 -8.58
CA ILE A 675 52.37 -13.83 -8.82
C ILE A 675 53.24 -14.62 -7.84
N GLY A 676 54.02 -15.54 -8.40
CA GLY A 676 55.07 -16.25 -7.68
C GLY A 676 56.40 -15.50 -7.77
N THR A 677 57.20 -15.61 -6.70
CA THR A 677 58.61 -15.18 -6.56
C THR A 677 58.92 -13.67 -6.55
N PRO A 678 60.01 -13.24 -5.86
CA PRO A 678 60.17 -11.86 -5.39
C PRO A 678 61.02 -10.97 -6.33
N VAL A 679 60.73 -9.67 -6.34
CA VAL A 679 61.55 -8.63 -6.98
C VAL A 679 62.34 -7.86 -5.91
N PRO A 680 63.67 -7.65 -6.07
CA PRO A 680 64.47 -6.89 -5.10
C PRO A 680 64.24 -5.37 -5.17
N LYS A 681 64.73 -4.67 -4.15
CA LYS A 681 64.50 -3.24 -3.91
C LYS A 681 65.10 -2.30 -4.98
N TYR A 682 64.36 -1.23 -5.25
CA TYR A 682 64.75 0.00 -5.96
C TYR A 682 65.08 -0.10 -7.45
N GLU A 683 64.12 0.26 -8.31
CA GLU A 683 64.27 1.39 -9.25
C GLU A 683 62.91 1.85 -9.84
N ARG A 684 62.91 2.99 -10.54
CA ARG A 684 61.72 3.59 -11.19
C ARG A 684 61.35 2.78 -12.44
N VAL A 685 60.07 2.49 -12.64
CA VAL A 685 59.55 1.95 -13.91
C VAL A 685 58.72 3.03 -14.63
N ASP A 686 58.96 3.17 -15.93
CA ASP A 686 58.37 4.15 -16.83
C ASP A 686 56.93 3.73 -17.24
N PRO A 687 55.92 4.62 -17.19
CA PRO A 687 54.57 4.34 -17.67
C PRO A 687 54.46 3.89 -19.14
N GLN A 688 55.47 4.17 -19.99
CA GLN A 688 55.47 3.75 -21.40
C GLN A 688 55.81 2.25 -21.60
N ALA A 689 56.11 1.50 -20.55
CA ALA A 689 56.45 0.07 -20.63
C ALA A 689 55.21 -0.87 -20.73
N ILE A 690 53.98 -0.36 -20.62
CA ILE A 690 52.75 -1.13 -20.82
C ILE A 690 52.05 -0.55 -22.05
N GLY A 691 52.17 -1.25 -23.18
CA GLY A 691 51.77 -0.74 -24.49
C GLY A 691 50.28 -0.44 -24.60
N VAL A 692 49.93 0.84 -24.56
CA VAL A 692 48.65 1.38 -25.04
C VAL A 692 48.95 2.19 -26.31
N THR A 693 48.47 1.71 -27.46
CA THR A 693 48.49 2.45 -28.72
C THR A 693 47.07 2.70 -29.18
N ASP A 694 46.81 3.94 -29.62
CA ASP A 694 45.50 4.51 -29.88
C ASP A 694 44.59 3.69 -30.81
N MET A 695 43.28 3.65 -30.49
CA MET A 695 42.25 3.51 -31.52
C MET A 695 41.01 4.38 -31.24
N TRP A 696 40.99 5.48 -32.00
CA TRP A 696 39.96 6.45 -32.35
C TRP A 696 38.47 6.15 -32.07
N TRP A 697 37.80 7.23 -31.65
CA TRP A 697 36.36 7.46 -31.60
C TRP A 697 35.54 6.90 -32.79
N GLN A 698 34.44 6.20 -32.50
CA GLN A 698 33.24 6.14 -33.35
C GLN A 698 31.96 6.18 -32.49
N PRO A 699 30.83 6.69 -33.02
CA PRO A 699 29.59 6.82 -32.27
C PRO A 699 28.69 5.57 -32.38
N GLU A 700 28.45 4.87 -31.28
CA GLU A 700 27.33 3.93 -31.16
C GLU A 700 26.04 4.77 -31.03
N MET A 701 25.14 4.79 -32.01
CA MET A 701 24.21 3.71 -32.39
C MET A 701 23.39 3.20 -31.20
N THR A 702 22.07 3.34 -31.33
CA THR A 702 21.08 2.76 -30.43
C THR A 702 21.32 1.26 -30.24
N PRO A 703 21.21 0.71 -29.02
CA PRO A 703 21.33 -0.73 -28.82
C PRO A 703 20.24 -1.43 -29.66
N PRO A 704 20.57 -2.49 -30.40
CA PRO A 704 19.55 -3.32 -31.02
C PRO A 704 18.67 -3.96 -29.93
N PRO A 705 17.44 -4.40 -30.25
CA PRO A 705 16.67 -5.23 -29.34
C PRO A 705 17.51 -6.43 -28.88
N PRO A 706 17.37 -6.89 -27.63
CA PRO A 706 18.17 -8.00 -27.11
C PRO A 706 18.03 -9.21 -28.05
N PRO A 707 19.12 -9.97 -28.29
CA PRO A 707 19.04 -11.16 -29.13
C PRO A 707 17.98 -12.12 -28.58
N PRO A 708 17.24 -12.85 -29.43
CA PRO A 708 16.20 -13.75 -28.98
C PRO A 708 16.78 -14.74 -27.97
N ARG A 709 16.24 -14.74 -26.73
CA ARG A 709 16.64 -15.70 -25.70
C ARG A 709 16.38 -17.10 -26.25
N ARG A 710 17.35 -18.00 -26.07
CA ARG A 710 17.20 -19.40 -26.51
C ARG A 710 16.00 -20.02 -25.76
N PRO A 711 15.31 -20.99 -26.37
CA PRO A 711 14.11 -21.53 -25.74
C PRO A 711 14.45 -22.23 -24.42
N VAL A 712 13.49 -22.23 -23.51
CA VAL A 712 13.51 -23.01 -22.27
C VAL A 712 12.31 -23.96 -22.26
N CYS A 713 12.46 -25.14 -21.64
CA CYS A 713 11.37 -26.10 -21.53
C CYS A 713 10.75 -26.12 -20.13
N VAL A 714 9.42 -26.13 -20.03
CA VAL A 714 8.68 -26.37 -18.77
C VAL A 714 7.95 -27.70 -18.88
N THR A 715 8.32 -28.68 -18.07
CA THR A 715 7.59 -29.96 -18.04
C THR A 715 6.28 -29.83 -17.29
N GLY A 716 5.19 -30.45 -17.76
CA GLY A 716 3.90 -30.42 -17.04
C GLY A 716 3.29 -29.02 -16.98
N ALA A 717 3.42 -28.27 -18.08
CA ALA A 717 3.06 -26.86 -18.20
C ALA A 717 1.59 -26.53 -17.90
N GLY A 718 0.68 -27.49 -18.01
CA GLY A 718 -0.74 -27.34 -17.66
C GLY A 718 -1.05 -27.50 -16.16
N GLY A 719 -0.03 -27.84 -15.35
CA GLY A 719 -0.14 -27.90 -13.89
C GLY A 719 -0.13 -26.52 -13.24
N PHE A 720 -0.46 -26.47 -11.94
CA PHE A 720 -0.61 -25.21 -11.20
C PHE A 720 0.65 -24.35 -11.21
N THR A 721 1.78 -24.85 -10.69
CA THR A 721 3.08 -24.15 -10.74
C THR A 721 3.61 -24.00 -12.16
N GLY A 722 3.45 -25.03 -13.00
CA GLY A 722 3.97 -25.04 -14.37
C GLY A 722 3.36 -23.93 -15.24
N SER A 723 2.05 -23.67 -15.11
CA SER A 723 1.35 -22.67 -15.91
C SER A 723 1.70 -21.23 -15.51
N TRP A 724 1.87 -20.95 -14.22
CA TRP A 724 2.37 -19.65 -13.75
C TRP A 724 3.81 -19.39 -14.18
N LEU A 725 4.67 -20.42 -14.17
CA LEU A 725 6.03 -20.32 -14.70
C LEU A 725 6.04 -20.05 -16.21
N VAL A 726 5.19 -20.74 -17.01
CA VAL A 726 5.05 -20.44 -18.45
C VAL A 726 4.60 -18.99 -18.67
N LYS A 727 3.60 -18.52 -17.93
CA LYS A 727 3.12 -17.13 -17.99
C LYS A 727 4.23 -16.12 -17.67
N LEU A 728 5.02 -16.37 -16.63
CA LEU A 728 6.16 -15.53 -16.25
C LEU A 728 7.26 -15.52 -17.34
N LEU A 729 7.63 -16.69 -17.87
CA LEU A 729 8.65 -16.79 -18.91
C LEU A 729 8.24 -16.05 -20.20
N LEU A 730 6.97 -16.18 -20.61
CA LEU A 730 6.41 -15.45 -21.76
C LEU A 730 6.37 -13.93 -21.53
N SER A 731 6.06 -13.47 -20.31
CA SER A 731 6.08 -12.03 -19.99
C SER A 731 7.49 -11.46 -19.90
N ARG A 732 8.51 -12.30 -19.69
CA ARG A 732 9.95 -11.94 -19.73
C ARG A 732 10.59 -12.16 -21.12
N GLY A 733 9.79 -12.48 -22.15
CA GLY A 733 10.25 -12.59 -23.54
C GLY A 733 11.03 -13.86 -23.88
N TYR A 734 10.87 -14.95 -23.11
CA TYR A 734 11.43 -16.25 -23.46
C TYR A 734 10.57 -16.96 -24.51
N ALA A 735 11.22 -17.65 -25.44
CA ALA A 735 10.59 -18.76 -26.15
C ALA A 735 10.43 -19.95 -25.19
N VAL A 736 9.23 -20.53 -25.11
CA VAL A 736 8.89 -21.57 -24.14
C VAL A 736 8.42 -22.83 -24.86
N HIS A 737 9.15 -23.91 -24.67
CA HIS A 737 8.65 -25.27 -24.93
C HIS A 737 7.86 -25.74 -23.69
N ALA A 738 6.65 -26.25 -23.88
CA ALA A 738 5.75 -26.59 -22.79
C ALA A 738 5.25 -28.04 -22.95
N THR A 739 5.64 -28.94 -22.04
CA THR A 739 5.27 -30.36 -22.16
C THR A 739 3.93 -30.67 -21.48
N LEU A 740 3.11 -31.46 -22.17
CA LEU A 740 1.77 -31.87 -21.77
C LEU A 740 1.57 -33.33 -22.19
N ARG A 741 0.89 -34.14 -21.37
CA ARG A 741 0.48 -35.50 -21.79
C ARG A 741 -0.43 -35.48 -23.01
N ASP A 742 -1.26 -34.45 -23.10
CA ASP A 742 -2.08 -34.17 -24.28
C ASP A 742 -2.22 -32.65 -24.49
N PRO A 743 -1.55 -32.06 -25.50
CA PRO A 743 -1.68 -30.64 -25.83
C PRO A 743 -3.06 -30.17 -26.28
N ASP A 744 -3.91 -31.09 -26.73
CA ASP A 744 -5.23 -30.78 -27.30
C ASP A 744 -6.39 -31.04 -26.31
N ASP A 745 -6.07 -31.51 -25.09
CA ASP A 745 -7.02 -31.58 -23.98
C ASP A 745 -7.56 -30.17 -23.65
N PRO A 746 -8.90 -29.96 -23.65
CA PRO A 746 -9.51 -28.66 -23.38
C PRO A 746 -9.03 -27.97 -22.10
N LYS A 747 -8.62 -28.72 -21.07
CA LYS A 747 -8.09 -28.14 -19.82
C LYS A 747 -6.80 -27.34 -20.02
N ASN A 748 -6.07 -27.56 -21.12
CA ASN A 748 -4.83 -26.89 -21.45
C ASN A 748 -5.02 -25.68 -22.39
N ALA A 749 -6.25 -25.43 -22.87
CA ALA A 749 -6.54 -24.40 -23.87
C ALA A 749 -6.14 -22.98 -23.42
N PHE A 750 -6.20 -22.70 -22.12
CA PHE A 750 -5.82 -21.42 -21.52
C PHE A 750 -4.34 -21.05 -21.76
N LEU A 751 -3.44 -22.02 -21.93
CA LEU A 751 -2.02 -21.76 -22.21
C LEU A 751 -1.83 -21.02 -23.55
N LYS A 752 -2.68 -21.32 -24.55
CA LYS A 752 -2.68 -20.64 -25.86
C LYS A 752 -3.28 -19.22 -25.80
N GLN A 753 -3.90 -18.85 -24.67
CA GLN A 753 -4.53 -17.54 -24.42
C GLN A 753 -3.65 -16.62 -23.56
N LEU A 754 -2.47 -17.09 -23.11
CA LEU A 754 -1.52 -16.26 -22.39
C LEU A 754 -0.92 -15.19 -23.31
N GLU A 755 -0.57 -14.04 -22.75
CA GLU A 755 0.15 -12.98 -23.43
C GLU A 755 1.47 -13.51 -24.02
N ASN A 756 1.83 -13.05 -25.22
CA ASN A 756 2.97 -13.51 -26.03
C ASN A 756 2.99 -15.01 -26.43
N ALA A 757 1.99 -15.81 -26.05
CA ALA A 757 1.94 -17.24 -26.38
C ALA A 757 1.90 -17.56 -27.89
N PRO A 758 1.15 -16.84 -28.75
CA PRO A 758 1.09 -17.17 -30.19
C PRO A 758 2.44 -17.09 -30.92
N GLU A 759 3.36 -16.27 -30.42
CA GLU A 759 4.69 -16.06 -30.99
C GLU A 759 5.75 -16.94 -30.31
N ASN A 760 5.65 -17.10 -28.98
CA ASN A 760 6.73 -17.65 -28.16
C ASN A 760 6.43 -18.99 -27.47
N LEU A 761 5.19 -19.51 -27.50
CA LEU A 761 4.83 -20.79 -26.87
C LEU A 761 4.73 -21.94 -27.88
N ARG A 762 5.39 -23.07 -27.57
CA ARG A 762 5.28 -24.32 -28.32
C ARG A 762 4.87 -25.46 -27.40
N LEU A 763 3.73 -26.09 -27.68
CA LEU A 763 3.25 -27.23 -26.90
C LEU A 763 3.80 -28.54 -27.45
N PHE A 764 4.31 -29.40 -26.56
CA PHE A 764 4.85 -30.72 -26.90
C PHE A 764 4.05 -31.82 -26.20
N LYS A 765 3.66 -32.85 -26.95
CA LYS A 765 3.08 -34.08 -26.39
C LYS A 765 4.21 -34.94 -25.83
N ALA A 766 4.33 -35.01 -24.51
CA ALA A 766 5.35 -35.80 -23.83
C ALA A 766 4.88 -36.27 -22.45
N ASP A 767 5.36 -37.44 -22.03
CA ASP A 767 5.18 -37.97 -20.67
C ASP A 767 6.55 -38.13 -20.00
N VAL A 768 6.63 -37.84 -18.70
CA VAL A 768 7.89 -37.96 -17.94
C VAL A 768 8.44 -39.39 -17.90
N LEU A 769 7.61 -40.41 -18.14
CA LEU A 769 8.02 -41.81 -18.22
C LEU A 769 8.57 -42.21 -19.61
N ASP A 770 8.46 -41.35 -20.62
CA ASP A 770 9.00 -41.52 -21.99
C ASP A 770 10.13 -40.50 -22.26
N GLY A 771 11.37 -40.93 -22.02
CA GLY A 771 12.58 -40.15 -22.27
C GLY A 771 12.78 -39.74 -23.74
N GLY A 772 12.20 -40.45 -24.71
CA GLY A 772 12.24 -40.07 -26.13
C GLY A 772 11.39 -38.82 -26.38
N SER A 773 10.17 -38.80 -25.83
CA SER A 773 9.29 -37.64 -25.91
C SER A 773 9.86 -36.40 -25.19
N LEU A 774 10.53 -36.59 -24.05
CA LEU A 774 11.24 -35.53 -23.33
C LEU A 774 12.42 -34.99 -24.14
N THR A 775 13.28 -35.85 -24.69
CA THR A 775 14.45 -35.44 -25.48
C THR A 775 14.02 -34.62 -26.70
N ALA A 776 12.92 -35.00 -27.36
CA ALA A 776 12.35 -34.25 -28.47
C ALA A 776 11.82 -32.86 -28.05
N ALA A 777 11.24 -32.73 -26.85
CA ALA A 777 10.77 -31.45 -26.31
C ALA A 777 11.92 -30.54 -25.80
N PHE A 778 13.02 -31.13 -25.32
CA PHE A 778 14.19 -30.41 -24.82
C PHE A 778 15.17 -30.00 -25.93
N ALA A 779 15.05 -30.58 -27.13
CA ALA A 779 15.91 -30.28 -28.26
C ALA A 779 16.00 -28.76 -28.56
N GLY A 780 17.22 -28.22 -28.52
CA GLY A 780 17.50 -26.80 -28.73
C GLY A 780 17.21 -25.88 -27.56
N CYS A 781 16.75 -26.39 -26.41
CA CYS A 781 16.56 -25.59 -25.21
C CYS A 781 17.89 -25.33 -24.49
N GLU A 782 18.05 -24.12 -23.97
CA GLU A 782 19.18 -23.76 -23.10
C GLU A 782 19.02 -24.34 -21.69
N GLY A 783 17.76 -24.33 -21.22
CA GLY A 783 17.38 -24.71 -19.87
C GLY A 783 16.06 -25.46 -19.78
N VAL A 784 15.90 -26.23 -18.71
CA VAL A 784 14.67 -26.98 -18.41
C VAL A 784 14.21 -26.69 -16.98
N PHE A 785 12.91 -26.54 -16.80
CA PHE A 785 12.22 -26.47 -15.51
C PHE A 785 11.35 -27.71 -15.36
N HIS A 786 11.51 -28.43 -14.24
CA HIS A 786 10.83 -29.68 -13.97
C HIS A 786 9.89 -29.60 -12.75
N PRO A 787 8.69 -28.97 -12.91
CA PRO A 787 7.62 -29.04 -11.91
C PRO A 787 6.72 -30.28 -12.04
N ALA A 788 6.88 -31.10 -13.08
CA ALA A 788 6.01 -32.25 -13.31
C ALA A 788 6.30 -33.39 -12.32
N THR A 789 5.38 -33.66 -11.39
CA THR A 789 5.45 -34.79 -10.47
C THR A 789 4.12 -35.56 -10.44
N PRO A 790 4.12 -36.90 -10.44
CA PRO A 790 2.90 -37.68 -10.27
C PRO A 790 2.33 -37.50 -8.85
N VAL A 791 1.10 -37.01 -8.75
CA VAL A 791 0.34 -36.95 -7.49
C VAL A 791 -0.96 -37.75 -7.67
N PRO A 792 -1.09 -38.94 -7.06
CA PRO A 792 -2.31 -39.74 -7.12
C PRO A 792 -3.52 -39.00 -6.49
N GLU A 793 -4.67 -39.03 -7.17
CA GLU A 793 -5.91 -38.39 -6.67
C GLU A 793 -6.69 -39.26 -5.68
N HIS A 794 -6.31 -40.54 -5.54
CA HIS A 794 -6.99 -41.54 -4.73
C HIS A 794 -6.00 -42.26 -3.81
N LYS A 795 -6.50 -43.05 -2.85
CA LYS A 795 -5.67 -43.93 -2.02
C LYS A 795 -5.00 -44.96 -2.93
N THR A 796 -3.69 -44.84 -3.07
CA THR A 796 -2.86 -45.77 -3.86
C THR A 796 -2.89 -47.16 -3.23
N VAL A 797 -3.10 -48.20 -4.04
CA VAL A 797 -3.14 -49.59 -3.57
C VAL A 797 -1.72 -50.12 -3.39
N ASP A 798 -0.82 -49.70 -4.27
CA ASP A 798 0.62 -49.95 -4.21
C ASP A 798 1.37 -48.61 -4.31
N PRO A 799 1.56 -47.87 -3.20
CA PRO A 799 2.22 -46.56 -3.22
C PRO A 799 3.65 -46.60 -3.77
N GLU A 800 4.34 -47.74 -3.61
CA GLU A 800 5.71 -47.96 -4.10
C GLU A 800 5.73 -47.98 -5.64
N LYS A 801 4.75 -48.62 -6.30
CA LYS A 801 4.61 -48.62 -7.76
C LYS A 801 3.85 -47.41 -8.34
N GLU A 802 2.91 -46.84 -7.60
CA GLU A 802 1.99 -45.81 -8.09
C GLU A 802 2.49 -44.36 -7.84
N MET A 803 3.36 -44.16 -6.84
CA MET A 803 3.86 -42.84 -6.44
C MET A 803 5.39 -42.76 -6.44
N LEU A 804 6.08 -43.66 -5.71
CA LEU A 804 7.53 -43.63 -5.55
C LEU A 804 8.27 -43.89 -6.87
N ALA A 805 8.08 -45.08 -7.45
CA ALA A 805 8.79 -45.45 -8.68
C ALA A 805 8.52 -44.49 -9.87
N PRO A 806 7.29 -43.98 -10.11
CA PRO A 806 7.03 -43.02 -11.18
C PRO A 806 7.66 -41.65 -10.96
N ALA A 807 7.72 -41.14 -9.72
CA ALA A 807 8.36 -39.86 -9.42
C ALA A 807 9.88 -39.95 -9.64
N VAL A 808 10.51 -40.96 -9.04
CA VAL A 808 11.95 -41.22 -9.16
C VAL A 808 12.33 -41.48 -10.64
N LYS A 809 11.62 -42.39 -11.34
CA LYS A 809 11.88 -42.67 -12.75
C LYS A 809 11.62 -41.47 -13.67
N GLY A 810 10.58 -40.68 -13.40
CA GLY A 810 10.29 -39.46 -14.16
C GLY A 810 11.43 -38.44 -14.06
N THR A 811 11.94 -38.20 -12.85
CA THR A 811 13.09 -37.31 -12.64
C THR A 811 14.36 -37.84 -13.31
N ARG A 812 14.64 -39.15 -13.23
CA ARG A 812 15.74 -39.80 -13.97
C ARG A 812 15.65 -39.55 -15.47
N ASN A 813 14.49 -39.81 -16.07
CA ASN A 813 14.27 -39.62 -17.49
C ASN A 813 14.46 -38.15 -17.93
N VAL A 814 14.08 -37.19 -17.09
CA VAL A 814 14.30 -35.76 -17.36
C VAL A 814 15.79 -35.40 -17.31
N LEU A 815 16.54 -35.93 -16.34
CA LEU A 815 18.00 -35.74 -16.24
C LEU A 815 18.71 -36.33 -17.49
N GLU A 816 18.39 -37.58 -17.83
CA GLU A 816 18.96 -38.28 -18.99
C GLU A 816 18.57 -37.59 -20.32
N ALA A 817 17.34 -37.11 -20.46
CA ALA A 817 16.90 -36.34 -21.62
C ALA A 817 17.55 -34.95 -21.70
N CYS A 818 17.84 -34.29 -20.57
CA CYS A 818 18.60 -33.03 -20.56
C CYS A 818 20.01 -33.24 -21.11
N SER A 819 20.72 -34.27 -20.63
CA SER A 819 22.04 -34.64 -21.14
C SER A 819 22.00 -35.05 -22.62
N ALA A 820 21.01 -35.83 -23.04
CA ALA A 820 20.84 -36.23 -24.44
C ALA A 820 20.53 -35.03 -25.38
N ALA A 821 19.80 -34.03 -24.89
CA ALA A 821 19.47 -32.80 -25.63
C ALA A 821 20.54 -31.69 -25.50
N SER A 822 21.64 -31.92 -24.78
CA SER A 822 22.68 -30.91 -24.47
C SER A 822 22.16 -29.66 -23.72
N VAL A 823 21.12 -29.82 -22.90
CA VAL A 823 20.63 -28.79 -21.97
C VAL A 823 21.71 -28.50 -20.93
N GLN A 824 21.97 -27.22 -20.65
CA GLN A 824 23.02 -26.83 -19.71
C GLN A 824 22.52 -26.80 -18.27
N LYS A 825 21.34 -26.22 -18.03
CA LYS A 825 20.78 -25.97 -16.70
C LYS A 825 19.38 -26.56 -16.52
N LEU A 826 19.18 -27.29 -15.42
CA LEU A 826 17.92 -27.92 -15.03
C LEU A 826 17.50 -27.43 -13.63
N VAL A 827 16.29 -26.90 -13.49
CA VAL A 827 15.69 -26.57 -12.19
C VAL A 827 14.61 -27.60 -11.86
N VAL A 828 14.81 -28.39 -10.80
CA VAL A 828 13.88 -29.44 -10.34
C VAL A 828 13.03 -28.92 -9.18
N VAL A 829 11.71 -29.10 -9.25
CA VAL A 829 10.82 -28.77 -8.14
C VAL A 829 10.64 -30.00 -7.24
N SER A 830 11.35 -29.99 -6.11
CA SER A 830 11.22 -30.95 -5.01
C SER A 830 9.96 -30.63 -4.18
N SER A 831 10.05 -30.64 -2.85
CA SER A 831 9.03 -30.25 -1.88
C SER A 831 9.67 -30.15 -0.50
N ILE A 832 9.13 -29.33 0.40
CA ILE A 832 9.53 -29.33 1.81
C ILE A 832 9.47 -30.73 2.46
N CYS A 833 8.65 -31.65 1.92
CA CYS A 833 8.60 -33.06 2.31
C CYS A 833 9.93 -33.82 2.14
N ALA A 834 10.92 -33.27 1.42
CA ALA A 834 12.27 -33.83 1.29
C ALA A 834 13.24 -33.35 2.39
N VAL A 835 12.88 -32.33 3.19
CA VAL A 835 13.71 -31.81 4.29
C VAL A 835 13.12 -32.06 5.69
N CYS A 836 11.78 -32.09 5.83
CA CYS A 836 11.14 -31.92 7.15
C CYS A 836 10.82 -33.21 7.92
N PHE A 837 10.74 -34.38 7.28
CA PHE A 837 10.33 -35.62 7.96
C PHE A 837 11.54 -36.41 8.46
N ASN A 838 12.15 -35.98 9.57
CA ASN A 838 13.28 -36.68 10.18
C ASN A 838 13.17 -36.66 11.72
N PRO A 839 12.83 -37.79 12.37
CA PRO A 839 12.64 -37.85 13.83
C PRO A 839 13.95 -37.74 14.62
N SER A 840 15.10 -37.71 13.96
CA SER A 840 16.43 -37.54 14.59
C SER A 840 16.93 -36.10 14.56
N LEU A 841 16.18 -35.14 13.98
CA LEU A 841 16.56 -33.73 14.00
C LEU A 841 16.43 -33.14 15.43
N PRO A 842 17.43 -32.37 15.92
CA PRO A 842 17.31 -31.62 17.16
C PRO A 842 16.15 -30.60 17.09
N ARG A 843 15.37 -30.50 18.17
CA ARG A 843 14.18 -29.62 18.21
C ARG A 843 14.49 -28.12 18.20
N ASP A 844 15.75 -27.76 18.45
CA ASP A 844 16.30 -26.40 18.47
C ASP A 844 17.01 -26.00 17.16
N ARG A 845 17.16 -26.91 16.20
CA ARG A 845 17.88 -26.67 14.95
C ARG A 845 16.92 -26.38 13.79
N LEU A 846 16.96 -25.15 13.26
CA LEU A 846 16.21 -24.77 12.05
C LEU A 846 16.42 -25.75 10.87
N ILE A 847 15.34 -26.04 10.13
CA ILE A 847 15.39 -26.85 8.91
C ILE A 847 15.90 -25.97 7.76
N ASP A 848 17.13 -26.24 7.32
CA ASP A 848 17.83 -25.56 6.22
C ASP A 848 18.02 -26.50 5.01
N GLU A 849 18.62 -26.01 3.93
CA GLU A 849 18.89 -26.81 2.72
C GLU A 849 19.79 -28.04 2.94
N THR A 850 20.49 -28.15 4.08
CA THR A 850 21.34 -29.31 4.43
C THR A 850 20.55 -30.44 5.09
N CYS A 851 19.33 -30.17 5.55
CA CYS A 851 18.45 -31.15 6.18
C CYS A 851 17.83 -32.12 5.17
N TRP A 852 17.60 -33.36 5.58
CA TRP A 852 16.98 -34.40 4.76
C TRP A 852 15.96 -35.19 5.57
N SER A 853 14.82 -35.49 4.95
CA SER A 853 13.84 -36.44 5.49
C SER A 853 14.44 -37.84 5.55
N ASP A 854 14.23 -38.55 6.65
CA ASP A 854 14.77 -39.90 6.83
C ASP A 854 13.95 -40.93 6.03
N LYS A 855 14.57 -41.50 4.98
CA LYS A 855 13.91 -42.47 4.08
C LYS A 855 13.33 -43.68 4.83
N LYS A 856 14.04 -44.15 5.85
CA LYS A 856 13.60 -45.31 6.64
C LYS A 856 12.31 -44.96 7.39
N SER A 857 12.32 -43.87 8.16
CA SER A 857 11.14 -43.37 8.85
C SER A 857 10.00 -43.06 7.88
N CYS A 858 10.28 -42.47 6.71
CA CYS A 858 9.27 -42.23 5.67
C CYS A 858 8.60 -43.53 5.24
N LYS A 859 9.36 -44.61 5.02
CA LYS A 859 8.82 -45.91 4.62
C LYS A 859 8.08 -46.62 5.76
N GLU A 860 8.60 -46.57 6.98
CA GLU A 860 8.00 -47.19 8.17
C GLU A 860 6.69 -46.52 8.61
N ASN A 861 6.53 -45.21 8.38
CA ASN A 861 5.31 -44.44 8.68
C ASN A 861 4.39 -44.24 7.46
N GLU A 862 4.59 -44.99 6.36
CA GLU A 862 3.82 -44.88 5.11
C GLU A 862 3.75 -43.46 4.49
N ASN A 863 4.73 -42.60 4.78
CA ASN A 863 4.87 -41.24 4.22
C ASN A 863 5.48 -41.28 2.81
N TRP A 864 4.83 -42.02 1.91
CA TRP A 864 5.33 -42.33 0.56
C TRP A 864 5.64 -41.11 -0.31
N TYR A 865 4.91 -40.00 -0.16
CA TYR A 865 5.20 -38.76 -0.89
C TYR A 865 6.49 -38.10 -0.43
N CYS A 866 6.77 -38.12 0.88
CA CYS A 866 8.04 -37.63 1.43
C CYS A 866 9.21 -38.48 0.94
N LEU A 867 9.06 -39.82 0.97
CA LEU A 867 10.05 -40.75 0.41
C LEU A 867 10.31 -40.47 -1.09
N ALA A 868 9.24 -40.31 -1.88
CA ALA A 868 9.32 -40.07 -3.31
C ALA A 868 10.03 -38.76 -3.67
N LYS A 869 9.76 -37.68 -2.92
CA LYS A 869 10.43 -36.39 -3.12
C LYS A 869 11.88 -36.41 -2.64
N THR A 870 12.17 -37.08 -1.54
CA THR A 870 13.55 -37.28 -1.03
C THR A 870 14.40 -38.03 -2.05
N GLU A 871 13.97 -39.21 -2.51
CA GLU A 871 14.75 -40.03 -3.45
C GLU A 871 14.89 -39.39 -4.84
N ALA A 872 13.86 -38.68 -5.33
CA ALA A 872 13.94 -37.97 -6.59
C ALA A 872 14.92 -36.78 -6.55
N GLU A 873 14.94 -36.02 -5.44
CA GLU A 873 15.83 -34.87 -5.27
C GLU A 873 17.29 -35.30 -5.08
N GLU A 874 17.54 -36.28 -4.21
CA GLU A 874 18.89 -36.82 -3.97
C GLU A 874 19.49 -37.40 -5.24
N MET A 875 18.71 -38.15 -6.02
CA MET A 875 19.16 -38.66 -7.32
C MET A 875 19.48 -37.53 -8.32
N ALA A 876 18.73 -36.43 -8.30
CA ALA A 876 18.99 -35.30 -9.19
C ALA A 876 20.31 -34.60 -8.84
N LEU A 877 20.61 -34.43 -7.56
CA LEU A 877 21.90 -33.90 -7.10
C LEU A 877 23.06 -34.88 -7.37
N GLU A 878 22.90 -36.18 -7.09
CA GLU A 878 23.89 -37.19 -7.46
C GLU A 878 24.16 -37.21 -8.97
N TYR A 879 23.14 -37.05 -9.80
CA TYR A 879 23.29 -37.02 -11.26
C TYR A 879 24.05 -35.77 -11.72
N SER A 880 23.80 -34.63 -11.09
CA SER A 880 24.54 -33.36 -11.27
C SER A 880 26.05 -33.60 -11.08
N GLU A 881 26.42 -34.16 -9.92
CA GLU A 881 27.83 -34.44 -9.57
C GLU A 881 28.49 -35.45 -10.51
N LYS A 882 27.77 -36.50 -10.92
CA LYS A 882 28.32 -37.60 -11.74
C LYS A 882 28.42 -37.28 -13.23
N ASN A 883 27.56 -36.41 -13.76
CA ASN A 883 27.42 -36.18 -15.21
C ASN A 883 27.70 -34.73 -15.65
N GLY A 884 27.90 -33.78 -14.72
CA GLY A 884 28.23 -32.39 -15.03
C GLY A 884 27.07 -31.54 -15.57
N LEU A 885 25.83 -32.03 -15.49
CA LEU A 885 24.63 -31.25 -15.75
C LEU A 885 24.42 -30.24 -14.60
N HIS A 886 24.16 -28.96 -14.89
CA HIS A 886 23.90 -27.98 -13.83
C HIS A 886 22.46 -28.18 -13.29
N VAL A 887 22.31 -28.99 -12.25
CA VAL A 887 21.02 -29.18 -11.56
C VAL A 887 20.89 -28.20 -10.39
N ILE A 888 19.72 -27.59 -10.25
CA ILE A 888 19.29 -26.81 -9.08
C ILE A 888 18.01 -27.45 -8.55
N THR A 889 17.84 -27.56 -7.24
CA THR A 889 16.61 -28.09 -6.63
C THR A 889 15.92 -27.04 -5.75
N VAL A 890 14.59 -26.92 -5.89
CA VAL A 890 13.78 -26.00 -5.08
C VAL A 890 12.73 -26.79 -4.31
N CYS A 891 12.71 -26.62 -2.99
CA CYS A 891 11.77 -27.25 -2.07
C CYS A 891 10.66 -26.26 -1.66
N PRO A 892 9.55 -26.14 -2.44
CA PRO A 892 8.43 -25.30 -2.05
C PRO A 892 7.69 -25.88 -0.83
N GLY A 893 7.12 -24.97 -0.03
CA GLY A 893 6.05 -25.28 0.91
C GLY A 893 4.73 -25.66 0.22
N VAL A 894 3.64 -25.62 0.95
CA VAL A 894 2.30 -25.82 0.39
C VAL A 894 1.92 -24.59 -0.44
N ILE A 895 1.74 -24.84 -1.73
CA ILE A 895 1.54 -23.77 -2.71
C ILE A 895 0.06 -23.38 -2.75
N PHE A 896 -0.23 -22.12 -2.42
CA PHE A 896 -1.53 -21.46 -2.61
C PHE A 896 -1.43 -20.38 -3.69
N GLY A 897 -2.52 -19.67 -3.97
CA GLY A 897 -2.59 -18.59 -4.94
C GLY A 897 -3.64 -18.80 -6.04
N PRO A 898 -3.81 -17.81 -6.93
CA PRO A 898 -4.87 -17.80 -7.94
C PRO A 898 -4.68 -18.87 -9.05
N LEU A 899 -5.77 -19.50 -9.48
CA LEU A 899 -5.79 -20.51 -10.55
C LEU A 899 -5.75 -19.86 -11.94
N LEU A 900 -4.91 -20.38 -12.84
CA LEU A 900 -5.01 -20.10 -14.29
C LEU A 900 -5.89 -21.16 -14.99
N GLN A 901 -5.87 -22.39 -14.50
CA GLN A 901 -6.71 -23.49 -14.95
C GLN A 901 -8.04 -23.52 -14.19
N THR A 902 -9.15 -23.30 -14.88
CA THR A 902 -10.49 -23.17 -14.28
C THR A 902 -11.24 -24.50 -14.09
N VAL A 903 -10.71 -25.61 -14.63
CA VAL A 903 -11.44 -26.90 -14.72
C VAL A 903 -11.04 -27.91 -13.63
N LEU A 904 -9.81 -27.83 -13.10
CA LEU A 904 -9.28 -28.81 -12.13
C LEU A 904 -8.49 -28.15 -11.00
N LEU A 905 -8.90 -28.41 -9.76
CA LEU A 905 -8.16 -28.05 -8.55
C LEU A 905 -6.97 -28.98 -8.33
N ASN A 906 -5.82 -28.39 -8.01
CA ASN A 906 -4.64 -29.11 -7.52
C ASN A 906 -4.83 -29.55 -6.06
N THR A 907 -3.98 -30.48 -5.59
CA THR A 907 -4.07 -31.06 -4.24
C THR A 907 -3.92 -30.03 -3.12
N SER A 908 -3.07 -29.02 -3.26
CA SER A 908 -2.89 -27.96 -2.25
C SER A 908 -4.12 -27.08 -2.14
N SER A 909 -4.65 -26.57 -3.27
CA SER A 909 -5.89 -25.78 -3.29
C SER A 909 -7.10 -26.55 -2.74
N LYS A 910 -7.15 -27.88 -2.91
CA LYS A 910 -8.17 -28.74 -2.28
C LYS A 910 -8.10 -28.72 -0.74
N VAL A 911 -6.92 -28.49 -0.12
CA VAL A 911 -6.79 -28.33 1.34
C VAL A 911 -7.38 -27.00 1.80
N LEU A 912 -7.02 -25.88 1.17
CA LEU A 912 -7.56 -24.57 1.53
C LEU A 912 -9.08 -24.51 1.34
N LEU A 913 -9.57 -25.12 0.25
CA LEU A 913 -11.01 -25.26 0.03
C LEU A 913 -11.68 -26.14 1.10
N TYR A 914 -11.03 -27.21 1.57
CA TYR A 914 -11.54 -28.05 2.66
C TYR A 914 -11.62 -27.31 4.00
N ILE A 915 -10.63 -26.47 4.30
CA ILE A 915 -10.64 -25.61 5.50
C ILE A 915 -11.91 -24.77 5.53
N MET A 916 -12.27 -24.13 4.42
CA MET A 916 -13.43 -23.24 4.30
C MET A 916 -14.77 -23.97 4.26
N LYS A 917 -14.87 -25.05 3.49
CA LYS A 917 -16.14 -25.76 3.26
C LYS A 917 -16.49 -26.76 4.36
N GLY A 918 -15.47 -27.22 5.09
CA GLY A 918 -15.59 -28.34 6.00
C GLY A 918 -15.86 -29.67 5.27
N GLY A 919 -15.96 -30.73 6.07
CA GLY A 919 -16.24 -32.06 5.56
C GLY A 919 -16.18 -33.14 6.66
N PRO A 920 -16.34 -34.41 6.28
CA PRO A 920 -16.40 -35.52 7.23
C PRO A 920 -15.02 -35.95 7.78
N ASP A 921 -13.95 -35.66 7.05
CA ASP A 921 -12.58 -36.12 7.31
C ASP A 921 -11.90 -35.26 8.42
N ALA A 922 -10.97 -35.86 9.18
CA ALA A 922 -10.20 -35.13 10.18
C ALA A 922 -8.93 -34.49 9.58
N LEU A 923 -8.74 -33.20 9.84
CA LEU A 923 -7.53 -32.45 9.49
C LEU A 923 -6.52 -32.61 10.64
N SER A 924 -5.27 -32.99 10.32
CA SER A 924 -4.21 -33.03 11.35
C SER A 924 -3.74 -31.62 11.66
N ASN A 925 -3.63 -31.24 12.94
CA ASN A 925 -2.94 -30.02 13.34
C ASN A 925 -1.43 -30.25 13.17
N LYS A 926 -0.87 -29.75 12.06
CA LYS A 926 0.54 -29.86 11.71
C LYS A 926 1.05 -28.46 11.36
N PHE A 927 2.30 -28.21 11.70
CA PHE A 927 3.02 -27.03 11.27
C PHE A 927 3.08 -26.98 9.73
N PHE A 928 2.68 -25.86 9.13
CA PHE A 928 2.33 -25.76 7.72
C PHE A 928 3.11 -24.64 7.01
N PRO A 929 4.16 -24.99 6.24
CA PRO A 929 4.89 -24.07 5.38
C PRO A 929 4.02 -23.64 4.19
N ILE A 930 3.88 -22.33 3.93
CA ILE A 930 3.03 -21.78 2.87
C ILE A 930 3.83 -20.87 1.92
N VAL A 931 3.49 -20.88 0.63
CA VAL A 931 4.05 -19.99 -0.40
C VAL A 931 3.05 -19.73 -1.54
N ASP A 932 3.07 -18.53 -2.14
CA ASP A 932 2.26 -18.23 -3.33
C ASP A 932 2.84 -18.88 -4.61
N VAL A 933 1.97 -19.37 -5.49
CA VAL A 933 2.34 -19.96 -6.79
C VAL A 933 3.11 -19.01 -7.71
N ARG A 934 2.86 -17.69 -7.61
CA ARG A 934 3.59 -16.63 -8.30
C ARG A 934 5.00 -16.49 -7.72
N ASP A 935 5.13 -16.53 -6.40
CA ASP A 935 6.43 -16.45 -5.72
C ASP A 935 7.29 -17.68 -5.98
N VAL A 936 6.68 -18.86 -6.13
CA VAL A 936 7.36 -20.07 -6.61
C VAL A 936 7.83 -19.89 -8.05
N ALA A 937 7.01 -19.34 -8.95
CA ALA A 937 7.44 -19.06 -10.32
C ALA A 937 8.60 -18.05 -10.38
N ASP A 938 8.53 -16.97 -9.60
CA ASP A 938 9.60 -15.99 -9.46
C ASP A 938 10.88 -16.61 -8.84
N ALA A 939 10.75 -17.50 -7.83
CA ALA A 939 11.88 -18.24 -7.27
C ALA A 939 12.56 -19.14 -8.30
N LEU A 940 11.78 -19.90 -9.09
CA LEU A 940 12.31 -20.82 -10.09
C LEU A 940 13.11 -20.07 -11.16
N LEU A 941 12.60 -18.94 -11.66
CA LEU A 941 13.33 -18.09 -12.60
C LEU A 941 14.57 -17.44 -11.94
N LEU A 942 14.46 -17.00 -10.69
CA LEU A 942 15.58 -16.37 -9.97
C LEU A 942 16.76 -17.35 -9.77
N VAL A 943 16.50 -18.59 -9.37
CA VAL A 943 17.57 -19.59 -9.23
C VAL A 943 18.11 -20.03 -10.59
N TYR A 944 17.26 -20.10 -11.62
CA TYR A 944 17.72 -20.34 -12.99
C TYR A 944 18.73 -19.28 -13.45
N ASP A 945 18.45 -18.00 -13.19
CA ASP A 945 19.33 -16.90 -13.59
C ASP A 945 20.60 -16.81 -12.71
N LYS A 946 20.50 -17.03 -11.38
CA LYS A 946 21.57 -16.66 -10.42
C LYS A 946 22.27 -17.80 -9.68
N ALA A 947 21.67 -18.98 -9.54
CA ALA A 947 22.25 -20.04 -8.71
C ALA A 947 23.43 -20.75 -9.40
N GLY A 948 24.35 -21.23 -8.57
CA GLY A 948 25.44 -22.12 -8.97
C GLY A 948 24.98 -23.58 -9.19
N PRO A 949 25.87 -24.43 -9.74
CA PRO A 949 25.57 -25.83 -9.99
C PRO A 949 25.42 -26.64 -8.70
N SER A 950 24.54 -27.65 -8.73
CA SER A 950 24.21 -28.53 -7.61
C SER A 950 23.65 -27.82 -6.38
N GLU A 951 23.06 -26.62 -6.54
CA GLU A 951 22.50 -25.87 -5.43
C GLU A 951 21.05 -26.25 -5.12
N ARG A 952 20.76 -26.39 -3.82
CA ARG A 952 19.42 -26.55 -3.25
C ARG A 952 18.92 -25.25 -2.65
N TYR A 953 17.60 -25.05 -2.61
CA TYR A 953 16.91 -23.91 -1.99
C TYR A 953 15.58 -24.32 -1.37
N ILE A 954 15.26 -23.81 -0.19
CA ILE A 954 13.92 -23.88 0.39
C ILE A 954 13.11 -22.66 -0.02
N CYS A 955 11.84 -22.86 -0.36
CA CYS A 955 10.92 -21.84 -0.89
C CYS A 955 9.61 -21.85 -0.08
N SER A 956 9.66 -21.24 1.10
CA SER A 956 8.48 -20.93 1.91
C SER A 956 8.48 -19.46 2.27
N GLN A 957 7.31 -18.84 2.25
CA GLN A 957 7.13 -17.47 2.68
C GLN A 957 6.89 -17.45 4.21
N GLU A 958 5.84 -18.14 4.64
CA GLU A 958 5.37 -18.18 6.04
C GLU A 958 5.21 -19.61 6.55
N GLN A 959 5.04 -19.74 7.86
CA GLN A 959 4.82 -21.00 8.57
C GLN A 959 3.83 -20.78 9.73
N MET A 960 2.81 -21.63 9.84
CA MET A 960 1.84 -21.58 10.93
C MET A 960 1.18 -22.92 11.16
N ASP A 961 0.58 -23.14 12.33
CA ASP A 961 -0.21 -24.36 12.58
C ASP A 961 -1.55 -24.33 11.84
N MET A 962 -2.12 -25.51 11.57
CA MET A 962 -3.43 -25.59 10.88
C MET A 962 -4.56 -24.95 11.68
N ARG A 963 -4.45 -24.86 13.01
CA ARG A 963 -5.40 -24.10 13.86
C ARG A 963 -5.31 -22.60 13.57
N ASP A 964 -4.10 -22.06 13.53
CA ASP A 964 -3.87 -20.63 13.27
C ASP A 964 -4.31 -20.26 11.84
N LEU A 965 -4.01 -21.12 10.85
CA LEU A 965 -4.52 -20.95 9.49
C LEU A 965 -6.05 -21.02 9.43
N LEU A 966 -6.68 -21.93 10.18
CA LEU A 966 -8.14 -22.03 10.26
C LEU A 966 -8.76 -20.78 10.91
N ASP A 967 -8.17 -20.25 11.98
CA ASP A 967 -8.70 -19.10 12.71
C ASP A 967 -8.43 -17.78 11.98
N LEU A 968 -7.28 -17.64 11.31
CA LEU A 968 -7.03 -16.58 10.32
C LEU A 968 -8.07 -16.61 9.20
N MET A 969 -8.32 -17.79 8.62
CA MET A 969 -9.32 -17.93 7.57
C MET A 969 -10.73 -17.60 8.06
N LYS A 970 -11.13 -17.98 9.29
CA LYS A 970 -12.41 -17.57 9.90
C LYS A 970 -12.51 -16.05 10.09
N SER A 971 -11.42 -15.41 10.52
CA SER A 971 -11.35 -13.96 10.69
C SER A 971 -11.55 -13.24 9.35
N MET A 972 -10.89 -13.72 8.29
CA MET A 972 -10.97 -13.13 6.94
C MET A 972 -12.31 -13.39 6.22
N TYR A 973 -12.94 -14.55 6.45
CA TYR A 973 -14.15 -14.97 5.72
C TYR A 973 -15.24 -15.62 6.61
N PRO A 974 -15.77 -14.93 7.64
CA PRO A 974 -16.59 -15.53 8.71
C PRO A 974 -17.93 -16.17 8.28
N ASN A 975 -18.32 -16.04 7.00
CA ASN A 975 -19.59 -16.54 6.46
C ASN A 975 -19.51 -17.97 5.86
N TYR A 976 -18.37 -18.65 5.96
CA TYR A 976 -18.22 -20.05 5.51
C TYR A 976 -18.41 -21.06 6.64
N SER A 977 -18.69 -22.32 6.29
CA SER A 977 -19.05 -23.39 7.24
C SER A 977 -17.88 -23.89 8.10
N TYR A 978 -16.66 -23.85 7.56
CA TYR A 978 -15.39 -24.32 8.13
C TYR A 978 -15.31 -25.80 8.56
N THR A 979 -14.08 -26.35 8.59
CA THR A 979 -13.86 -27.65 9.23
C THR A 979 -13.91 -27.54 10.75
N ALA A 980 -14.81 -28.29 11.38
CA ALA A 980 -14.89 -28.44 12.84
C ALA A 980 -13.96 -29.55 13.39
N LYS A 981 -13.33 -30.35 12.52
CA LYS A 981 -12.52 -31.52 12.89
C LYS A 981 -11.03 -31.26 12.64
N VAL A 982 -10.39 -30.61 13.60
CA VAL A 982 -8.92 -30.51 13.67
C VAL A 982 -8.45 -31.36 14.85
N VAL A 983 -7.48 -32.25 14.63
CA VAL A 983 -6.97 -33.20 15.61
C VAL A 983 -5.49 -32.96 15.81
N ASP A 984 -5.06 -32.74 17.05
CA ASP A 984 -3.62 -32.63 17.34
C ASP A 984 -2.95 -33.98 17.13
N VAL A 985 -1.82 -33.96 16.42
CA VAL A 985 -0.98 -35.14 16.19
C VAL A 985 0.34 -34.91 16.90
N ASP A 986 0.76 -35.87 17.73
CA ASP A 986 2.05 -35.82 18.41
C ASP A 986 3.18 -36.07 17.40
N MET A 987 3.59 -34.99 16.74
CA MET A 987 4.70 -34.95 15.81
C MET A 987 5.82 -34.18 16.49
N THR A 988 6.90 -34.88 16.84
CA THR A 988 8.07 -34.38 17.59
C THR A 988 8.91 -33.32 16.86
N THR A 989 8.38 -32.71 15.80
CA THR A 989 9.10 -31.95 14.78
C THR A 989 8.44 -30.61 14.42
N SER A 990 7.92 -29.87 15.42
CA SER A 990 7.56 -28.44 15.28
C SER A 990 8.83 -27.58 15.22
N VAL A 991 9.62 -27.79 14.16
CA VAL A 991 10.92 -27.17 13.95
C VAL A 991 10.80 -26.21 12.78
N GLU A 992 11.05 -24.93 13.04
CA GLU A 992 11.00 -23.87 12.03
C GLU A 992 11.99 -24.16 10.89
N LEU A 993 11.56 -23.99 9.64
CA LEU A 993 12.44 -23.98 8.48
C LEU A 993 12.87 -22.56 8.11
N THR A 994 13.92 -22.46 7.29
CA THR A 994 14.41 -21.18 6.79
C THR A 994 14.51 -21.15 5.26
N SER A 995 14.13 -20.02 4.66
CA SER A 995 14.36 -19.71 3.23
C SER A 995 15.42 -18.61 3.05
N GLU A 996 16.26 -18.36 4.06
CA GLU A 996 17.27 -17.28 4.03
C GLU A 996 18.26 -17.42 2.87
N LYS A 997 18.59 -18.64 2.43
CA LYS A 997 19.45 -18.86 1.27
C LYS A 997 18.81 -18.32 -0.02
N LEU A 998 17.51 -18.53 -0.20
CA LEU A 998 16.75 -18.06 -1.36
C LEU A 998 16.50 -16.54 -1.30
N LYS A 999 16.15 -16.01 -0.11
CA LYS A 999 16.01 -14.55 0.12
C LYS A 999 17.31 -13.80 -0.20
N LYS A 1000 18.48 -14.34 0.14
CA LYS A 1000 19.81 -13.77 -0.17
C LYS A 1000 20.10 -13.65 -1.68
N LEU A 1001 19.44 -14.42 -2.55
CA LEU A 1001 19.51 -14.22 -4.01
C LEU A 1001 18.65 -13.03 -4.50
N GLY A 1002 17.85 -12.43 -3.62
CA GLY A 1002 16.90 -11.37 -3.93
C GLY A 1002 15.46 -11.86 -4.14
N TRP A 1003 15.10 -13.05 -3.65
CA TRP A 1003 13.71 -13.50 -3.62
C TRP A 1003 12.92 -12.68 -2.60
N LYS A 1004 11.76 -12.18 -3.02
CA LYS A 1004 10.86 -11.36 -2.22
C LYS A 1004 9.44 -11.93 -2.38
N PRO A 1005 9.00 -12.83 -1.49
CA PRO A 1005 7.65 -13.33 -1.57
C PRO A 1005 6.63 -12.27 -1.10
N ARG A 1006 5.35 -12.52 -1.40
CA ARG A 1006 4.20 -11.69 -1.05
C ARG A 1006 3.85 -11.80 0.43
N LYS A 1007 2.76 -11.15 0.84
CA LYS A 1007 2.15 -11.37 2.16
C LYS A 1007 1.19 -12.57 2.12
N LEU A 1008 0.97 -13.21 3.27
CA LEU A 1008 0.18 -14.45 3.33
C LEU A 1008 -1.30 -14.14 3.12
N GLU A 1009 -1.75 -13.00 3.64
CA GLU A 1009 -3.10 -12.49 3.48
C GLU A 1009 -3.42 -12.21 2.00
N GLU A 1010 -2.48 -11.64 1.23
CA GLU A 1010 -2.60 -11.46 -0.23
C GLU A 1010 -2.76 -12.82 -0.93
N THR A 1011 -1.91 -13.79 -0.56
CA THR A 1011 -1.93 -15.16 -1.08
C THR A 1011 -3.27 -15.86 -0.81
N LEU A 1012 -3.80 -15.73 0.41
CA LEU A 1012 -5.09 -16.30 0.81
C LEU A 1012 -6.26 -15.59 0.13
N VAL A 1013 -6.25 -14.27 0.04
CA VAL A 1013 -7.32 -13.49 -0.63
C VAL A 1013 -7.41 -13.85 -2.12
N ASP A 1014 -6.29 -13.79 -2.84
CA ASP A 1014 -6.27 -14.12 -4.27
C ASP A 1014 -6.62 -15.58 -4.55
N SER A 1015 -6.28 -16.49 -3.63
CA SER A 1015 -6.75 -17.89 -3.68
C SER A 1015 -8.27 -17.96 -3.61
N VAL A 1016 -8.87 -17.36 -2.58
CA VAL A 1016 -10.32 -17.44 -2.32
C VAL A 1016 -11.12 -16.79 -3.43
N GLU A 1017 -10.76 -15.58 -3.87
CA GLU A 1017 -11.45 -14.90 -4.97
C GLU A 1017 -11.30 -15.66 -6.30
N SER A 1018 -10.15 -16.31 -6.54
CA SER A 1018 -9.98 -17.20 -7.68
C SER A 1018 -10.88 -18.45 -7.59
N TYR A 1019 -11.00 -19.08 -6.42
CA TYR A 1019 -11.86 -20.25 -6.23
C TYR A 1019 -13.34 -19.89 -6.35
N LYS A 1020 -13.77 -18.73 -5.83
CA LYS A 1020 -15.12 -18.18 -6.02
C LYS A 1020 -15.44 -17.97 -7.50
N LYS A 1021 -14.54 -17.27 -8.22
CA LYS A 1021 -14.69 -16.99 -9.65
C LYS A 1021 -14.73 -18.27 -10.51
N ALA A 1022 -14.09 -19.33 -10.07
CA ALA A 1022 -14.11 -20.65 -10.72
C ALA A 1022 -15.28 -21.55 -10.28
N GLY A 1023 -16.14 -21.11 -9.33
CA GLY A 1023 -17.30 -21.88 -8.87
C GLY A 1023 -16.99 -23.05 -7.94
N PHE A 1024 -15.88 -23.02 -7.21
CA PHE A 1024 -15.50 -24.13 -6.32
C PHE A 1024 -16.04 -24.01 -4.88
N VAL A 1025 -16.53 -22.83 -4.47
CA VAL A 1025 -16.84 -22.48 -3.07
C VAL A 1025 -18.33 -22.58 -2.72
N ASP A 1026 -19.13 -23.25 -3.56
CA ASP A 1026 -20.56 -23.53 -3.32
C ASP A 1026 -20.77 -24.48 -2.11
N ASP A 1027 -21.93 -24.44 -1.43
CA ASP A 1027 -22.15 -25.04 -0.09
C ASP A 1027 -21.97 -26.58 0.08
N GLU A 1028 -21.72 -27.34 -0.99
CA GLU A 1028 -21.49 -28.79 -0.96
C GLU A 1028 -20.19 -29.19 -0.22
N PRO A 1029 -20.23 -29.92 0.93
CA PRO A 1029 -19.04 -30.32 1.68
C PRO A 1029 -18.07 -31.15 0.83
N CYS A 1030 -16.78 -30.81 0.87
CA CYS A 1030 -15.78 -31.52 0.08
C CYS A 1030 -15.03 -32.58 0.91
N ARG A 1031 -14.15 -33.35 0.25
CA ARG A 1031 -13.29 -34.35 0.90
C ARG A 1031 -11.85 -33.85 0.96
N LEU A 1032 -11.20 -34.08 2.09
CA LEU A 1032 -9.79 -33.74 2.26
C LEU A 1032 -8.96 -34.70 1.38
N PRO A 1033 -7.95 -34.22 0.63
CA PRO A 1033 -7.10 -35.10 -0.16
C PRO A 1033 -6.37 -36.09 0.73
N HIS A 1034 -6.17 -37.33 0.26
CA HIS A 1034 -5.70 -38.43 1.11
C HIS A 1034 -4.38 -38.13 1.84
N LEU A 1035 -3.45 -37.43 1.16
CA LEU A 1035 -2.15 -36.98 1.70
C LEU A 1035 -2.26 -36.13 2.99
N TYR A 1036 -3.39 -35.46 3.23
CA TYR A 1036 -3.60 -34.54 4.34
C TYR A 1036 -4.57 -35.08 5.42
N ARG A 1037 -5.16 -36.27 5.20
CA ARG A 1037 -6.03 -36.89 6.22
C ARG A 1037 -5.21 -37.34 7.42
N ALA A 1038 -5.75 -37.14 8.61
CA ALA A 1038 -5.27 -37.88 9.77
C ALA A 1038 -5.41 -39.40 9.52
N PRO A 1039 -4.50 -40.25 10.06
CA PRO A 1039 -4.72 -41.70 10.11
C PRO A 1039 -6.10 -42.00 10.70
N ASP A 1040 -6.81 -42.97 10.11
CA ASP A 1040 -8.27 -43.05 10.20
C ASP A 1040 -8.80 -42.97 11.65
N ALA A 1041 -9.68 -42.00 11.91
CA ALA A 1041 -10.33 -41.82 13.21
C ALA A 1041 -11.23 -43.02 13.62
N GLN A 1042 -11.37 -44.03 12.76
CA GLN A 1042 -11.99 -45.32 13.08
C GLN A 1042 -11.08 -46.24 13.93
N ASP A 1043 -9.75 -46.09 13.84
CA ASP A 1043 -8.78 -46.90 14.62
C ASP A 1043 -8.45 -46.31 16.01
N TRP A 1044 -8.92 -45.10 16.32
CA TRP A 1044 -8.79 -44.52 17.67
C TRP A 1044 -9.58 -45.30 18.74
N THR A 1045 -10.42 -46.25 18.33
CA THR A 1045 -11.07 -47.22 19.23
C THR A 1045 -10.18 -48.39 19.65
N LEU A 1046 -8.96 -48.53 19.09
CA LEU A 1046 -8.07 -49.67 19.33
C LEU A 1046 -6.57 -49.32 19.53
N ALA A 1047 -6.22 -48.03 19.72
CA ALA A 1047 -4.86 -47.63 20.07
C ALA A 1047 -4.52 -47.99 21.54
N PRO A 1048 -3.55 -48.89 21.83
CA PRO A 1048 -3.22 -49.26 23.20
C PRO A 1048 -2.31 -48.20 23.85
N GLY A 1049 -2.82 -47.49 24.86
CA GLY A 1049 -1.99 -46.57 25.66
C GLY A 1049 -2.77 -45.66 26.61
N ASN A 1050 -3.95 -45.18 26.22
CA ASN A 1050 -4.64 -44.11 26.97
C ASN A 1050 -5.73 -44.65 27.92
N LEU A 1051 -5.30 -45.27 29.02
CA LEU A 1051 -6.15 -45.56 30.17
C LEU A 1051 -5.72 -44.70 31.37
N HIS A 1052 -6.44 -43.60 31.63
CA HIS A 1052 -6.22 -42.77 32.81
C HIS A 1052 -7.10 -43.25 33.98
N LEU A 1053 -6.47 -43.94 34.95
CA LEU A 1053 -7.09 -44.28 36.23
C LEU A 1053 -6.86 -43.15 37.24
N PHE A 1054 -7.94 -42.53 37.71
CA PHE A 1054 -7.90 -41.61 38.85
C PHE A 1054 -8.03 -42.40 40.16
N LYS A 1055 -7.29 -42.01 41.20
CA LYS A 1055 -7.49 -42.53 42.56
C LYS A 1055 -8.76 -41.94 43.17
N ALA A 1056 -9.59 -42.80 43.74
CA ALA A 1056 -10.85 -42.43 44.37
C ALA A 1056 -10.66 -42.03 45.85
N ASP A 1057 -10.00 -40.89 46.09
CA ASP A 1057 -9.79 -40.34 47.44
C ASP A 1057 -10.54 -39.00 47.69
N GLU A 1058 -11.28 -38.44 46.71
CA GLU A 1058 -11.95 -37.14 46.82
C GLU A 1058 -13.49 -37.14 46.60
N LEU A 1059 -14.14 -38.30 46.46
CA LEU A 1059 -15.60 -38.39 46.34
C LEU A 1059 -16.18 -39.49 47.25
N ASN A 1060 -16.94 -39.07 48.27
CA ASN A 1060 -17.70 -39.97 49.15
C ASN A 1060 -18.86 -40.65 48.40
N GLY A 1061 -18.72 -41.92 48.02
CA GLY A 1061 -19.85 -42.76 47.57
C GLY A 1061 -19.43 -43.95 46.70
N ASP A 1062 -20.00 -45.12 46.97
CA ASP A 1062 -19.68 -46.40 46.32
C ASP A 1062 -20.16 -46.48 44.85
N ALA A 1063 -19.40 -45.91 43.90
CA ALA A 1063 -19.56 -46.19 42.47
C ALA A 1063 -18.28 -45.93 41.65
N LEU A 1064 -17.72 -46.98 41.04
CA LEU A 1064 -16.63 -46.86 40.07
C LEU A 1064 -17.17 -46.26 38.76
N THR A 1065 -16.91 -44.97 38.52
CA THR A 1065 -17.38 -44.28 37.31
C THR A 1065 -16.29 -44.26 36.24
N VAL A 1066 -16.48 -45.03 35.16
CA VAL A 1066 -15.65 -44.96 33.95
C VAL A 1066 -16.34 -44.06 32.93
N ALA A 1067 -15.77 -42.89 32.66
CA ALA A 1067 -16.31 -41.94 31.68
C ALA A 1067 -15.69 -42.15 30.30
N PHE A 1068 -16.53 -42.33 29.28
CA PHE A 1068 -16.13 -42.30 27.87
C PHE A 1068 -16.63 -40.99 27.25
N THR A 1069 -15.73 -40.10 26.83
CA THR A 1069 -16.09 -38.85 26.14
C THR A 1069 -16.15 -39.08 24.63
N GLY A 1070 -17.36 -39.10 24.05
CA GLY A 1070 -17.46 -39.15 22.58
C GLY A 1070 -18.76 -39.63 21.92
N CYS A 1071 -19.95 -39.37 22.50
CA CYS A 1071 -21.24 -39.42 21.77
C CYS A 1071 -22.30 -38.60 22.51
N GLU A 1072 -23.12 -37.83 21.77
CA GLU A 1072 -24.37 -37.30 22.31
C GLU A 1072 -25.41 -38.43 22.38
N GLY A 1073 -26.06 -38.59 23.54
CA GLY A 1073 -27.10 -39.59 23.71
C GLY A 1073 -27.44 -39.83 25.18
N VAL A 1074 -28.59 -39.31 25.62
CA VAL A 1074 -29.12 -39.59 26.97
C VAL A 1074 -29.61 -41.04 27.03
N PHE A 1075 -29.07 -41.83 27.96
CA PHE A 1075 -29.62 -43.15 28.31
C PHE A 1075 -29.75 -43.31 29.83
N HIS A 1076 -30.89 -43.83 30.28
CA HIS A 1076 -31.14 -44.14 31.68
C HIS A 1076 -30.36 -45.38 32.14
N THR A 1077 -29.84 -45.33 33.36
CA THR A 1077 -29.22 -46.45 34.06
C THR A 1077 -30.30 -47.43 34.53
N GLY A 1078 -30.24 -48.69 34.11
CA GLY A 1078 -31.37 -49.61 34.33
C GLY A 1078 -31.19 -51.09 34.03
N THR A 1079 -30.00 -51.68 34.18
CA THR A 1079 -29.85 -53.14 34.43
C THR A 1079 -28.43 -53.47 34.89
N SER A 1080 -28.31 -54.29 35.94
CA SER A 1080 -27.09 -55.02 36.30
C SER A 1080 -26.83 -56.18 35.34
N VAL A 1081 -25.57 -56.42 34.94
CA VAL A 1081 -25.16 -57.60 34.16
C VAL A 1081 -24.35 -58.56 35.07
N PRO A 1082 -24.52 -59.90 34.99
CA PRO A 1082 -23.91 -60.84 35.94
C PRO A 1082 -22.47 -61.25 35.59
N GLU A 1083 -21.79 -61.85 36.57
CA GLU A 1083 -20.37 -62.26 36.60
C GLU A 1083 -20.02 -63.51 35.74
N ASP A 1084 -20.53 -63.66 34.51
CA ASP A 1084 -20.20 -64.81 33.64
C ASP A 1084 -19.36 -64.40 32.41
N GLU A 1085 -18.07 -64.72 32.46
CA GLU A 1085 -17.07 -64.39 31.43
C GLU A 1085 -17.37 -65.01 30.05
N THR A 1086 -18.20 -66.07 29.98
CA THR A 1086 -18.40 -66.86 28.76
C THR A 1086 -19.18 -66.14 27.65
N MET A 1087 -19.84 -65.01 27.94
CA MET A 1087 -20.55 -64.19 26.95
C MET A 1087 -19.65 -63.21 26.17
N LEU A 1088 -18.52 -62.79 26.75
CA LEU A 1088 -17.56 -61.88 26.09
C LEU A 1088 -16.82 -62.59 24.94
N ASP A 1089 -16.40 -63.84 25.18
CA ASP A 1089 -15.56 -64.64 24.29
C ASP A 1089 -16.24 -64.97 22.93
N LYS A 1090 -17.59 -64.96 22.88
CA LYS A 1090 -18.36 -65.14 21.64
C LYS A 1090 -18.62 -63.86 20.85
N LYS A 1091 -18.48 -62.68 21.46
CA LYS A 1091 -18.92 -61.40 20.86
C LYS A 1091 -17.76 -60.50 20.45
N TYR A 1092 -16.60 -60.61 21.10
CA TYR A 1092 -15.42 -59.76 20.84
C TYR A 1092 -14.09 -60.55 20.79
N PRO A 1093 -13.89 -61.41 19.78
CA PRO A 1093 -12.68 -62.25 19.67
C PRO A 1093 -11.36 -61.47 19.48
N SER A 1094 -11.43 -60.17 19.20
CA SER A 1094 -10.28 -59.25 19.06
C SER A 1094 -9.59 -58.90 20.38
N LEU A 1095 -10.25 -59.05 21.54
CA LEU A 1095 -9.67 -58.70 22.85
C LEU A 1095 -8.59 -59.67 23.35
N LYS A 1096 -8.43 -60.84 22.71
CA LYS A 1096 -7.44 -61.88 23.10
C LYS A 1096 -5.97 -61.46 23.06
N LYS A 1097 -5.62 -60.31 22.47
CA LYS A 1097 -4.24 -59.82 22.37
C LYS A 1097 -3.75 -58.98 23.56
N TYR A 1098 -4.63 -58.56 24.47
CA TYR A 1098 -4.30 -57.56 25.51
C TYR A 1098 -4.29 -58.10 26.94
N ILE A 1099 -4.42 -59.42 27.15
CA ILE A 1099 -4.37 -60.03 28.48
C ILE A 1099 -3.10 -60.88 28.62
N PHE A 1100 -2.02 -60.26 29.10
CA PHE A 1100 -0.91 -60.95 29.77
C PHE A 1100 -0.31 -60.04 30.86
N VAL A 1101 -0.90 -60.16 32.06
CA VAL A 1101 -0.26 -60.40 33.38
C VAL A 1101 1.27 -60.13 33.45
N GLN A 1102 1.82 -59.36 34.39
CA GLN A 1102 1.45 -59.23 35.82
C GLN A 1102 1.62 -57.81 36.38
#